data_AF-A0A7W7ZLD2-F1
#
_entry.id   AF-A0A7W7ZLD2-F1
#
_cell.length_a   1.000
_cell.length_b   1.000
_cell.length_c   1.000
_cell.angle_alpha   90.00
_cell.angle_beta   90.00
_cell.angle_gamma   90.00
#
_symmetry.space_group_name_H-M   'P 1'
#
loop_
_entity.id
_entity.type
_entity.pdbx_description
1 polymer ?
#
loop_
_entity_poly.entity_id
_entity_poly.type
_entity_poly.pdbx_seq_one_letter_code
_entity_poly.pdbx_strand_id
1 'polypeptide(L)'
;MSADETGNIFAKMIETFARTLPITGDVVLAIPTLNVEAPPPPELRLERATLERQAQKALSSGKGVSIHGDMGSGCTELARSLSIGYGRVVWLDLHANKQVPAVMALEIALRDLSADLITDSNAGSNRLLVIDNMDDAILEPAFEARIKSLASKDTFFVILVSLHPLPRGLSTLFERVEVNRLDDQEILKLMKLYGAPKAVFRDGLLNVAIGVTHGMPDLVTLLLKDWQSRSWNLDDAAWEDTLRSNYAKDLRAETQRRLLATQEPGSRDLLYRLTLLNRDFSEKEAIAIAEIEPTIDRARERLYSLSGNWLHRIKKDRWRTSPLLAGSGDGNLSRPIRKEIHSSAVQWVLAKGTLNQFDVSEAITHLMQAERWNEAAMVYIRALDALRLAGVDVHAGMLLSLWKSLPLPKEMALWLRIFIRGLQVINGLRRNEGHQPALEDLVSLIAGARGQRDQMSVFAVSGLIAMKYIEKEPGKALPFIASALRAERDGPAELRRELKDHKASELFWGAAMRIKTRADVLAWMAEVNELSNDERNGLMIAEYAEPSAMRMFDSLWSIEQEKAGDQRDWQSVLDCLKRCEEIASDWKTPLVSACILRSQLSVRIVHLKETDSPQIEAERFYGANESHELAQFIVSDGLATWLIDIDRWDLASTWVTRAYRFDKPDFPLHQQLNALRYGHLLLREGAPSAVPFERAIAIGNSSEDLTLFNQLKARAELATFFWKTGQIGELFATWSDVVRGLLEHREDDERWKNFFMLAANNMSFYSSALARTQVDEDLVTEPRPGMFIGGVQSLSSRYRPGLVFLMPGGMAQWADELGKEREAAEWAGITEKIGGKTSGSALAQMYQMHAIPLDVREHRFIDALRHANETALGMLCDLPVELSEERQAELATANTRRKTQKPFSRLARLHLGLFPVLLEMSIGAEQTPAEVRKEIEALQDEAEKLREDDPEIWGIGLDVLAEILEGRLRWQQIQGAPPVGKDGQADIRVLLRAFGLWVIAADSAERLLVVQASCIPYLSVYFSQMGQIGTTIAISIARMWAAKIEHSPYHFRRPSETVAQIQSLASEARIGEMMLVLADSIGVGTDGETREQFKHYRLRKPIAA
;
A
#
# COMPACT_ATOMS: atom_id res chain seq x y z
N MET A 1 18.43 -4.80 -9.26
CA MET A 1 17.68 -4.04 -10.30
C MET A 1 16.28 -3.67 -9.83
N SER A 2 15.88 -2.41 -9.97
CA SER A 2 14.46 -2.04 -9.91
C SER A 2 13.74 -2.53 -11.18
N ALA A 3 12.44 -2.84 -11.06
CA ALA A 3 11.63 -3.22 -12.23
C ALA A 3 11.62 -2.13 -13.33
N ASP A 4 11.84 -0.87 -12.93
CA ASP A 4 11.87 0.29 -13.81
C ASP A 4 13.17 0.37 -14.63
N GLU A 5 14.33 0.07 -14.03
CA GLU A 5 15.61 0.03 -14.74
C GLU A 5 15.66 -1.10 -15.77
N THR A 6 15.23 -2.31 -15.39
CA THR A 6 15.15 -3.42 -16.33
C THR A 6 14.11 -3.13 -17.43
N GLY A 7 12.98 -2.51 -17.05
CA GLY A 7 11.97 -2.03 -17.99
C GLY A 7 12.53 -1.04 -19.03
N ASN A 8 13.42 -0.13 -18.60
CA ASN A 8 14.09 0.83 -19.47
C ASN A 8 15.10 0.18 -20.42
N ILE A 9 15.86 -0.82 -19.96
CA ILE A 9 16.78 -1.59 -20.81
C ILE A 9 16.00 -2.34 -21.90
N PHE A 10 14.89 -2.99 -21.54
CA PHE A 10 14.04 -3.68 -22.51
C PHE A 10 13.33 -2.71 -23.46
N ALA A 11 12.86 -1.55 -22.96
CA ALA A 11 12.28 -0.50 -23.79
C ALA A 11 13.29 0.05 -24.80
N LYS A 12 14.56 0.25 -24.38
CA LYS A 12 15.65 0.69 -25.25
C LYS A 12 16.04 -0.35 -26.28
N MET A 13 16.01 -1.64 -25.96
CA MET A 13 16.17 -2.71 -26.94
C MET A 13 15.03 -2.71 -27.96
N ILE A 14 13.78 -2.57 -27.51
CA ILE A 14 12.62 -2.44 -28.39
C ILE A 14 12.75 -1.21 -29.30
N GLU A 15 13.22 -0.08 -28.76
CA GLU A 15 13.47 1.14 -29.51
C GLU A 15 14.61 0.96 -30.54
N THR A 16 15.66 0.23 -30.16
CA THR A 16 16.78 -0.10 -31.06
C THR A 16 16.31 -0.99 -32.21
N PHE A 17 15.45 -1.97 -31.93
CA PHE A 17 14.76 -2.73 -32.98
C PHE A 17 13.85 -1.82 -33.81
N ALA A 18 13.08 -0.93 -33.18
CA ALA A 18 12.17 -0.01 -33.83
C ALA A 18 12.87 0.94 -34.81
N ARG A 19 14.10 1.40 -34.49
CA ARG A 19 14.93 2.24 -35.36
C ARG A 19 15.44 1.52 -36.61
N THR A 20 15.51 0.19 -36.58
CA THR A 20 15.92 -0.61 -37.75
C THR A 20 14.77 -0.94 -38.71
N LEU A 21 13.55 -0.47 -38.42
CA LEU A 21 12.36 -0.82 -39.19
C LEU A 21 12.13 0.17 -40.35
N PRO A 22 11.85 -0.29 -41.58
CA PRO A 22 11.40 0.56 -42.69
C PRO A 22 9.97 1.16 -42.53
N ILE A 23 9.44 1.23 -41.31
CA ILE A 23 8.08 1.70 -41.02
C ILE A 23 8.15 2.97 -40.19
N THR A 24 7.65 4.08 -40.74
CA THR A 24 7.78 5.43 -40.16
C THR A 24 6.69 5.82 -39.16
N GLY A 25 5.60 5.04 -39.04
CA GLY A 25 4.45 5.42 -38.21
C GLY A 25 4.48 4.90 -36.76
N ASP A 26 4.05 5.73 -35.81
CA ASP A 26 3.89 5.37 -34.38
C ASP A 26 2.52 4.75 -34.10
N VAL A 27 2.42 3.85 -33.13
CA VAL A 27 1.15 3.16 -32.78
C VAL A 27 0.56 3.76 -31.49
N VAL A 28 -0.69 4.20 -31.56
CA VAL A 28 -1.46 4.74 -30.42
C VAL A 28 -2.78 4.01 -30.33
N LEU A 29 -3.17 3.54 -29.15
CA LEU A 29 -4.46 2.86 -28.99
C LEU A 29 -5.60 3.87 -28.87
N ALA A 30 -6.68 3.64 -29.62
CA ALA A 30 -7.84 4.54 -29.67
C ALA A 30 -9.14 3.82 -29.28
N ILE A 31 -10.15 4.55 -28.83
CA ILE A 31 -11.52 4.00 -28.72
C ILE A 31 -12.17 4.14 -30.12
N PRO A 32 -12.75 3.08 -30.71
CA PRO A 32 -13.33 3.18 -32.05
C PRO A 32 -14.52 4.14 -32.09
N THR A 33 -14.59 4.94 -33.15
CA THR A 33 -15.78 5.72 -33.49
C THR A 33 -16.79 4.80 -34.20
N LEU A 34 -18.03 4.76 -33.70
CA LEU A 34 -19.10 3.98 -34.32
C LEU A 34 -19.90 4.82 -35.31
N ASN A 35 -20.40 4.18 -36.36
CA ASN A 35 -21.50 4.72 -37.15
C ASN A 35 -22.82 4.37 -36.46
N VAL A 36 -23.47 5.37 -35.88
CA VAL A 36 -24.72 5.21 -35.11
C VAL A 36 -25.92 5.93 -35.74
N GLU A 37 -25.82 6.31 -37.02
CA GLU A 37 -26.88 7.01 -37.74
C GLU A 37 -27.87 6.03 -38.41
N ALA A 38 -29.15 6.39 -38.40
CA ALA A 38 -30.18 5.62 -39.09
C ALA A 38 -30.00 5.70 -40.63
N PRO A 39 -30.34 4.64 -41.38
CA PRO A 39 -30.28 4.67 -42.84
C PRO A 39 -31.23 5.73 -43.42
N PRO A 40 -30.91 6.34 -44.57
CA PRO A 40 -31.77 7.34 -45.20
C PRO A 40 -33.13 6.73 -45.60
N PRO A 41 -34.24 7.49 -45.52
CA PRO A 41 -35.55 7.02 -45.93
C PRO A 41 -35.61 6.69 -47.43
N PRO A 42 -36.46 5.73 -47.85
CA PRO A 42 -36.75 5.50 -49.25
C PRO A 42 -37.52 6.69 -49.83
N GLU A 43 -37.34 6.90 -51.12
CA GLU A 43 -37.89 8.02 -51.88
C GLU A 43 -39.43 8.12 -51.79
N LEU A 44 -40.12 6.97 -51.73
CA LEU A 44 -41.56 6.89 -51.49
C LEU A 44 -41.82 5.89 -50.35
N ARG A 45 -42.39 6.37 -49.25
CA ARG A 45 -42.66 5.58 -48.04
C ARG A 45 -44.05 4.94 -48.10
N LEU A 46 -44.11 3.63 -47.90
CA LEU A 46 -45.36 2.91 -47.63
C LEU A 46 -45.59 2.81 -46.11
N GLU A 47 -46.74 3.27 -45.63
CA GLU A 47 -47.14 3.15 -44.22
C GLU A 47 -47.73 1.76 -43.91
N ARG A 48 -47.10 1.00 -43.01
CA ARG A 48 -47.58 -0.30 -42.53
C ARG A 48 -48.25 -0.17 -41.15
N ALA A 49 -49.31 0.63 -41.10
CA ALA A 49 -49.95 1.10 -39.86
C ALA A 49 -50.33 -0.01 -38.84
N THR A 50 -50.65 -1.22 -39.29
CA THR A 50 -50.96 -2.35 -38.40
C THR A 50 -49.71 -2.84 -37.65
N LEU A 51 -48.59 -3.05 -38.37
CA LEU A 51 -47.32 -3.49 -37.79
C LEU A 51 -46.71 -2.39 -36.92
N GLU A 52 -46.79 -1.14 -37.38
CA GLU A 52 -46.34 0.02 -36.61
C GLU A 52 -47.10 0.16 -35.29
N ARG A 53 -48.44 -0.01 -35.31
CA ARG A 53 -49.26 0.02 -34.09
C ARG A 53 -48.96 -1.13 -33.14
N GLN A 54 -48.68 -2.32 -33.67
CA GLN A 54 -48.29 -3.48 -32.87
C GLN A 54 -46.96 -3.22 -32.14
N ALA A 55 -45.93 -2.80 -32.87
CA ALA A 55 -44.63 -2.47 -32.29
C ALA A 55 -44.72 -1.29 -31.30
N GLN A 56 -45.45 -0.22 -31.64
CA GLN A 56 -45.63 0.93 -30.76
C GLN A 56 -46.33 0.56 -29.45
N LYS A 57 -47.34 -0.34 -29.51
CA LYS A 57 -48.03 -0.84 -28.31
C LYS A 57 -47.08 -1.61 -27.39
N ALA A 58 -46.17 -2.41 -27.96
CA ALA A 58 -45.17 -3.16 -27.20
C ALA A 58 -44.17 -2.23 -26.51
N LEU A 59 -43.60 -1.28 -27.26
CA LEU A 59 -42.70 -0.26 -26.70
C LEU A 59 -43.40 0.55 -25.60
N SER A 60 -44.65 1.00 -25.82
CA SER A 60 -45.42 1.74 -24.82
C SER A 60 -45.74 0.93 -23.54
N SER A 61 -45.65 -0.40 -23.60
CA SER A 61 -45.81 -1.29 -22.44
C SER A 61 -44.51 -1.59 -21.68
N GLY A 62 -43.40 -0.96 -22.08
CA GLY A 62 -42.07 -1.17 -21.48
C GLY A 62 -41.33 -2.41 -22.00
N LYS A 63 -41.90 -3.16 -22.96
CA LYS A 63 -41.23 -4.30 -23.60
C LYS A 63 -40.39 -3.84 -24.79
N GLY A 64 -39.22 -4.46 -24.98
CA GLY A 64 -38.47 -4.33 -26.24
C GLY A 64 -39.22 -4.97 -27.41
N VAL A 65 -38.87 -4.59 -28.64
CA VAL A 65 -39.46 -5.16 -29.86
C VAL A 65 -38.39 -5.92 -30.64
N SER A 66 -38.75 -7.12 -31.12
CA SER A 66 -37.97 -7.88 -32.08
C SER A 66 -38.70 -7.94 -33.41
N ILE A 67 -38.14 -7.27 -34.40
CA ILE A 67 -38.61 -7.25 -35.79
C ILE A 67 -37.84 -8.31 -36.56
N HIS A 68 -38.55 -9.26 -37.15
CA HIS A 68 -37.91 -10.25 -38.00
C HIS A 68 -38.72 -10.52 -39.27
N GLY A 69 -38.04 -10.94 -40.32
CA GLY A 69 -38.65 -11.20 -41.63
C GLY A 69 -37.60 -11.61 -42.66
N ASP A 70 -38.07 -12.05 -43.84
CA ASP A 70 -37.20 -12.43 -44.94
C ASP A 70 -36.27 -11.28 -45.37
N MET A 71 -35.14 -11.62 -45.99
CA MET A 71 -34.25 -10.62 -46.62
C MET A 71 -35.05 -9.74 -47.59
N GLY A 72 -34.96 -8.41 -47.42
CA GLY A 72 -35.68 -7.44 -48.26
C GLY A 72 -37.17 -7.28 -47.94
N SER A 73 -37.70 -7.87 -46.86
CA SER A 73 -39.11 -7.74 -46.42
C SER A 73 -39.48 -6.37 -45.83
N GLY A 74 -38.50 -5.50 -45.60
CA GLY A 74 -38.70 -4.15 -45.06
C GLY A 74 -38.58 -4.04 -43.54
N CYS A 75 -37.91 -4.98 -42.86
CA CYS A 75 -37.67 -4.93 -41.41
C CYS A 75 -36.94 -3.65 -40.96
N THR A 76 -35.83 -3.31 -41.62
CA THR A 76 -35.06 -2.07 -41.37
C THR A 76 -35.91 -0.82 -41.59
N GLU A 77 -36.76 -0.81 -42.63
CA GLU A 77 -37.68 0.30 -42.90
C GLU A 77 -38.76 0.45 -41.82
N LEU A 78 -39.29 -0.67 -41.31
CA LEU A 78 -40.23 -0.64 -40.19
C LEU A 78 -39.57 -0.12 -38.91
N ALA A 79 -38.35 -0.59 -38.59
CA ALA A 79 -37.58 -0.09 -37.45
C ALA A 79 -37.31 1.42 -37.57
N ARG A 80 -36.93 1.88 -38.76
CA ARG A 80 -36.67 3.30 -39.06
C ARG A 80 -37.93 4.14 -38.92
N SER A 81 -39.07 3.63 -39.40
CA SER A 81 -40.40 4.24 -39.24
C SER A 81 -40.74 4.46 -37.76
N LEU A 82 -40.48 3.45 -36.91
CA LEU A 82 -40.74 3.48 -35.48
C LEU A 82 -39.81 4.41 -34.70
N SER A 83 -38.60 4.65 -35.21
CA SER A 83 -37.65 5.59 -34.60
C SER A 83 -38.07 7.05 -34.73
N ILE A 84 -39.02 7.36 -35.63
CA ILE A 84 -39.49 8.74 -35.86
C ILE A 84 -40.32 9.19 -34.65
N GLY A 85 -39.88 10.27 -33.99
CA GLY A 85 -40.58 10.86 -32.84
C GLY A 85 -39.89 10.67 -31.49
N TYR A 86 -38.81 9.87 -31.44
CA TYR A 86 -37.95 9.77 -30.26
C TYR A 86 -36.94 10.93 -30.20
N GLY A 87 -36.75 11.49 -29.00
CA GLY A 87 -35.86 12.63 -28.77
C GLY A 87 -34.37 12.31 -28.95
N ARG A 88 -33.97 11.05 -28.67
CA ARG A 88 -32.63 10.55 -28.98
C ARG A 88 -32.71 9.11 -29.48
N VAL A 89 -32.15 8.87 -30.67
CA VAL A 89 -32.06 7.55 -31.30
C VAL A 89 -30.59 7.23 -31.53
N VAL A 90 -30.14 6.07 -31.04
CA VAL A 90 -28.84 5.50 -31.39
C VAL A 90 -29.10 4.28 -32.26
N TRP A 91 -28.67 4.34 -33.53
CA TRP A 91 -28.89 3.27 -34.51
C TRP A 91 -27.61 2.46 -34.70
N LEU A 92 -27.48 1.34 -34.00
CA LEU A 92 -26.34 0.45 -34.14
C LEU A 92 -26.57 -0.56 -35.25
N ASP A 93 -26.11 -0.26 -36.46
CA ASP A 93 -26.00 -1.27 -37.52
C ASP A 93 -24.70 -2.08 -37.32
N LEU A 94 -24.84 -3.34 -36.89
CA LEU A 94 -23.70 -4.22 -36.66
C LEU A 94 -22.97 -4.58 -37.96
N HIS A 95 -23.64 -4.50 -39.10
CA HIS A 95 -23.01 -4.68 -40.40
C HIS A 95 -22.12 -3.47 -40.77
N ALA A 96 -22.56 -2.25 -40.50
CA ALA A 96 -21.79 -1.04 -40.74
C ALA A 96 -20.61 -0.86 -39.76
N ASN A 97 -20.63 -1.59 -38.63
CA ASN A 97 -19.63 -1.51 -37.56
C ASN A 97 -18.83 -2.81 -37.35
N LYS A 98 -18.72 -3.68 -38.38
CA LYS A 98 -18.02 -4.99 -38.31
C LYS A 98 -16.58 -4.94 -37.84
N GLN A 99 -15.94 -3.77 -37.91
CA GLN A 99 -14.59 -3.55 -37.41
C GLN A 99 -14.48 -3.59 -35.88
N VAL A 100 -15.61 -3.51 -35.15
CA VAL A 100 -15.67 -3.57 -33.68
C VAL A 100 -16.47 -4.82 -33.26
N PRO A 101 -16.00 -5.61 -32.28
CA PRO A 101 -16.79 -6.71 -31.73
C PRO A 101 -18.18 -6.25 -31.28
N ALA A 102 -19.23 -7.02 -31.59
CA ALA A 102 -20.62 -6.60 -31.44
C ALA A 102 -20.95 -6.13 -30.01
N VAL A 103 -20.44 -6.83 -28.99
CA VAL A 103 -20.64 -6.49 -27.57
C VAL A 103 -20.05 -5.12 -27.25
N MET A 104 -18.86 -4.81 -27.76
CA MET A 104 -18.22 -3.54 -27.49
C MET A 104 -18.85 -2.40 -28.29
N ALA A 105 -19.27 -2.67 -29.53
CA ALA A 105 -20.04 -1.72 -30.30
C ALA A 105 -21.35 -1.35 -29.57
N LEU A 106 -21.99 -2.35 -28.96
CA LEU A 106 -23.14 -2.16 -28.08
C LEU A 106 -22.77 -1.31 -26.85
N GLU A 107 -21.68 -1.58 -26.14
CA GLU A 107 -21.28 -0.76 -24.97
C GLU A 107 -20.96 0.69 -25.33
N ILE A 108 -20.30 0.94 -26.46
CA ILE A 108 -20.00 2.31 -26.90
C ILE A 108 -21.30 3.01 -27.30
N ALA A 109 -22.20 2.33 -28.02
CA ALA A 109 -23.52 2.86 -28.38
C ALA A 109 -24.37 3.16 -27.13
N LEU A 110 -24.31 2.29 -26.11
CA LEU A 110 -24.96 2.51 -24.82
C LEU A 110 -24.36 3.68 -24.06
N ARG A 111 -23.03 3.87 -24.12
CA ARG A 111 -22.35 5.02 -23.52
C ARG A 111 -22.74 6.32 -24.20
N ASP A 112 -22.85 6.32 -25.52
CA ASP A 112 -23.34 7.48 -26.25
C ASP A 112 -24.80 7.77 -25.84
N LEU A 113 -25.67 6.75 -25.86
CA LEU A 113 -27.06 6.86 -25.44
C LEU A 113 -27.21 7.33 -23.98
N SER A 114 -26.24 7.02 -23.10
CA SER A 114 -26.23 7.36 -21.68
C SER A 114 -25.52 8.68 -21.33
N ALA A 115 -24.78 9.29 -22.26
CA ALA A 115 -23.96 10.48 -21.99
C ALA A 115 -24.75 11.68 -21.45
N ASP A 116 -26.05 11.76 -21.72
CA ASP A 116 -26.95 12.84 -21.25
C ASP A 116 -27.79 12.45 -20.01
N LEU A 117 -27.52 11.33 -19.33
CA LEU A 117 -28.27 10.90 -18.14
C LEU A 117 -27.94 11.71 -16.87
N ILE A 118 -26.89 12.54 -16.90
CA ILE A 118 -26.45 13.33 -15.73
C ILE A 118 -27.34 14.57 -15.49
N THR A 119 -28.12 15.01 -16.48
CA THR A 119 -28.83 16.30 -16.42
C THR A 119 -30.35 16.24 -16.37
N ASP A 120 -31.01 15.10 -16.61
CA ASP A 120 -32.48 15.06 -16.62
C ASP A 120 -33.05 13.70 -16.18
N SER A 121 -33.67 13.68 -14.99
CA SER A 121 -34.19 12.47 -14.33
C SER A 121 -35.56 12.01 -14.84
N ASN A 122 -36.18 12.77 -15.75
CA ASN A 122 -37.52 12.47 -16.32
C ASN A 122 -37.51 11.97 -17.78
N ALA A 123 -36.35 11.64 -18.36
CA ALA A 123 -36.21 11.39 -19.82
C ALA A 123 -36.17 9.90 -20.25
N GLY A 124 -36.43 8.92 -19.36
CA GLY A 124 -36.27 7.49 -19.66
C GLY A 124 -37.12 6.96 -20.82
N SER A 125 -38.26 7.60 -21.11
CA SER A 125 -39.25 7.16 -22.10
C SER A 125 -39.18 7.90 -23.45
N ASN A 126 -38.12 8.66 -23.73
CA ASN A 126 -37.94 9.33 -25.04
C ASN A 126 -36.60 9.00 -25.74
N ARG A 127 -35.98 7.88 -25.37
CA ARG A 127 -34.70 7.41 -25.93
C ARG A 127 -34.85 6.02 -26.51
N LEU A 128 -34.24 5.76 -27.66
CA LEU A 128 -34.36 4.51 -28.40
C LEU A 128 -32.99 3.99 -28.86
N LEU A 129 -32.74 2.72 -28.62
CA LEU A 129 -31.65 1.95 -29.20
C LEU A 129 -32.22 1.03 -30.29
N VAL A 130 -31.72 1.16 -31.51
CA VAL A 130 -31.99 0.20 -32.59
C VAL A 130 -30.74 -0.61 -32.86
N ILE A 131 -30.86 -1.93 -32.89
CA ILE A 131 -29.77 -2.84 -33.26
C ILE A 131 -30.18 -3.56 -34.53
N ASP A 132 -29.50 -3.25 -35.64
CA ASP A 132 -29.79 -3.79 -36.97
C ASP A 132 -28.75 -4.84 -37.39
N ASN A 133 -29.16 -5.78 -38.23
CA ASN A 133 -28.36 -6.88 -38.79
C ASN A 133 -27.66 -7.75 -37.73
N MET A 134 -28.40 -8.21 -36.71
CA MET A 134 -27.81 -8.87 -35.53
C MET A 134 -27.65 -10.39 -35.61
N ASP A 135 -27.97 -11.03 -36.73
CA ASP A 135 -28.06 -12.49 -36.84
C ASP A 135 -26.75 -13.23 -36.48
N ASP A 136 -25.58 -12.69 -36.84
CA ASP A 136 -24.29 -13.30 -36.47
C ASP A 136 -23.94 -13.02 -34.99
N ALA A 137 -24.21 -11.80 -34.53
CA ALA A 137 -23.83 -11.35 -33.18
C ALA A 137 -24.64 -12.03 -32.07
N ILE A 138 -25.90 -12.35 -32.32
CA ILE A 138 -26.78 -12.97 -31.32
C ILE A 138 -26.36 -14.40 -30.96
N LEU A 139 -25.49 -15.03 -31.78
CA LEU A 139 -24.91 -16.34 -31.50
C LEU A 139 -23.75 -16.27 -30.49
N GLU A 140 -23.20 -15.08 -30.23
CA GLU A 140 -22.14 -14.88 -29.24
C GLU A 140 -22.72 -14.83 -27.81
N PRO A 141 -22.28 -15.70 -26.88
CA PRO A 141 -22.86 -15.77 -25.52
C PRO A 141 -22.79 -14.45 -24.74
N ALA A 142 -21.70 -13.69 -24.93
CA ALA A 142 -21.51 -12.40 -24.27
C ALA A 142 -22.49 -11.33 -24.79
N PHE A 143 -22.80 -11.35 -26.09
CA PHE A 143 -23.76 -10.43 -26.70
C PHE A 143 -25.19 -10.76 -26.30
N GLU A 144 -25.57 -12.05 -26.35
CA GLU A 144 -26.87 -12.51 -25.88
C GLU A 144 -27.12 -12.13 -24.42
N ALA A 145 -26.14 -12.40 -23.54
CA ALA A 145 -26.23 -12.04 -22.12
C ALA A 145 -26.41 -10.53 -21.92
N ARG A 146 -25.77 -9.71 -22.75
CA ARG A 146 -25.90 -8.26 -22.66
C ARG A 146 -27.27 -7.77 -23.14
N ILE A 147 -27.77 -8.28 -24.26
CA ILE A 147 -29.13 -7.98 -24.74
C ILE A 147 -30.19 -8.36 -23.69
N LYS A 148 -30.00 -9.51 -23.02
CA LYS A 148 -30.86 -9.93 -21.91
C LYS A 148 -30.88 -8.93 -20.75
N SER A 149 -29.72 -8.37 -20.40
CA SER A 149 -29.62 -7.31 -19.38
C SER A 149 -30.32 -6.02 -19.82
N LEU A 150 -30.25 -5.65 -21.10
CA LEU A 150 -30.91 -4.45 -21.61
C LEU A 150 -32.43 -4.54 -21.57
N ALA A 151 -32.98 -5.73 -21.83
CA ALA A 151 -34.43 -5.94 -21.77
C ALA A 151 -35.04 -5.76 -20.37
N SER A 152 -34.20 -5.70 -19.31
CA SER A 152 -34.62 -5.51 -17.92
C SER A 152 -34.50 -4.07 -17.41
N LYS A 153 -34.11 -3.10 -18.27
CA LYS A 153 -33.89 -1.71 -17.87
C LYS A 153 -34.97 -0.77 -18.41
N ASP A 154 -35.56 0.05 -17.54
CA ASP A 154 -36.57 1.06 -17.89
C ASP A 154 -35.99 2.39 -18.44
N THR A 155 -34.70 2.41 -18.82
CA THR A 155 -33.98 3.66 -19.14
C THR A 155 -34.08 4.13 -20.58
N PHE A 156 -34.42 3.24 -21.51
CA PHE A 156 -34.60 3.50 -22.95
C PHE A 156 -35.31 2.32 -23.61
N PHE A 157 -35.91 2.55 -24.78
CA PHE A 157 -36.52 1.50 -25.59
C PHE A 157 -35.49 0.77 -26.45
N VAL A 158 -35.77 -0.49 -26.79
CA VAL A 158 -34.88 -1.32 -27.61
C VAL A 158 -35.67 -1.96 -28.75
N ILE A 159 -35.19 -1.76 -29.98
CA ILE A 159 -35.65 -2.47 -31.19
C ILE A 159 -34.51 -3.33 -31.70
N LEU A 160 -34.81 -4.61 -31.94
CA LEU A 160 -33.91 -5.61 -32.49
C LEU A 160 -34.38 -5.97 -33.90
N VAL A 161 -33.50 -5.96 -34.89
CA VAL A 161 -33.81 -6.34 -36.27
C VAL A 161 -32.94 -7.53 -36.70
N SER A 162 -33.59 -8.63 -37.08
CA SER A 162 -32.94 -9.88 -37.49
C SER A 162 -33.68 -10.57 -38.64
N LEU A 163 -32.99 -11.47 -39.35
CA LEU A 163 -33.61 -12.37 -40.32
C LEU A 163 -34.28 -13.55 -39.64
N HIS A 164 -33.71 -14.03 -38.53
CA HIS A 164 -34.20 -15.18 -37.79
C HIS A 164 -34.92 -14.80 -36.48
N PRO A 165 -35.89 -15.59 -36.01
CA PRO A 165 -36.46 -15.43 -34.68
C PRO A 165 -35.38 -15.50 -33.59
N LEU A 166 -35.53 -14.70 -32.54
CA LEU A 166 -34.59 -14.69 -31.42
C LEU A 166 -34.50 -16.08 -30.72
N PRO A 167 -33.33 -16.42 -30.14
CA PRO A 167 -33.19 -17.60 -29.29
C PRO A 167 -34.24 -17.64 -28.16
N ARG A 168 -34.60 -18.85 -27.71
CA ARG A 168 -35.66 -19.06 -26.68
C ARG A 168 -35.43 -18.20 -25.43
N GLY A 169 -34.18 -18.01 -25.03
CA GLY A 169 -33.79 -17.21 -23.85
C GLY A 169 -34.15 -15.72 -23.93
N LEU A 170 -34.30 -15.16 -25.13
CA LEU A 170 -34.64 -13.75 -25.37
C LEU A 170 -36.09 -13.56 -25.85
N SER A 171 -36.69 -14.59 -26.45
CA SER A 171 -38.05 -14.54 -27.03
C SER A 171 -39.16 -14.12 -26.06
N THR A 172 -38.96 -14.30 -24.74
CA THR A 172 -39.93 -13.92 -23.70
C THR A 172 -39.81 -12.45 -23.26
N LEU A 173 -38.68 -11.80 -23.57
CA LEU A 173 -38.35 -10.45 -23.15
C LEU A 173 -38.67 -9.39 -24.21
N PHE A 174 -38.85 -9.80 -25.46
CA PHE A 174 -39.16 -8.93 -26.59
C PHE A 174 -40.48 -9.33 -27.24
N GLU A 175 -41.32 -8.35 -27.57
CA GLU A 175 -42.51 -8.60 -28.39
C GLU A 175 -42.08 -8.88 -29.83
N ARG A 176 -42.55 -10.00 -30.38
CA ARG A 176 -42.25 -10.42 -31.74
C ARG A 176 -43.15 -9.71 -32.74
N VAL A 177 -42.55 -9.04 -33.72
CA VAL A 177 -43.22 -8.42 -34.86
C VAL A 177 -42.69 -9.06 -36.13
N GLU A 178 -43.54 -9.88 -36.76
CA GLU A 178 -43.21 -10.57 -38.00
C GLU A 178 -43.54 -9.68 -39.19
N VAL A 179 -42.52 -9.39 -39.99
CA VAL A 179 -42.62 -8.56 -41.19
C VAL A 179 -42.69 -9.48 -42.39
N ASN A 180 -43.92 -9.72 -42.84
CA ASN A 180 -44.15 -10.45 -44.07
C ASN A 180 -43.91 -9.56 -45.29
N ARG A 181 -43.73 -10.22 -46.44
CA ARG A 181 -43.76 -9.59 -47.76
C ARG A 181 -45.03 -8.77 -47.94
N LEU A 182 -44.98 -7.81 -48.85
CA LEU A 182 -46.10 -6.92 -49.13
C LEU A 182 -47.30 -7.70 -49.64
N ASP A 183 -48.45 -7.45 -49.02
CA ASP A 183 -49.71 -8.02 -49.47
C ASP A 183 -50.34 -7.21 -50.63
N ASP A 184 -51.43 -7.73 -51.17
CA ASP A 184 -52.15 -7.14 -52.30
C ASP A 184 -52.61 -5.70 -52.00
N GLN A 185 -53.03 -5.41 -50.77
CA GLN A 185 -53.49 -4.07 -50.38
C GLN A 185 -52.32 -3.09 -50.27
N GLU A 186 -51.18 -3.57 -49.78
CA GLU A 186 -49.94 -2.82 -49.64
C GLU A 186 -49.31 -2.49 -51.00
N ILE A 187 -49.25 -3.46 -51.92
CA ILE A 187 -48.78 -3.26 -53.30
C ILE A 187 -49.70 -2.27 -54.01
N LEU A 188 -51.02 -2.38 -53.83
CA LEU A 188 -51.99 -1.44 -54.40
C LEU A 188 -51.78 0.01 -53.90
N LYS A 189 -51.45 0.18 -52.61
CA LYS A 189 -51.10 1.48 -52.04
C LYS A 189 -49.81 2.04 -52.66
N LEU A 190 -48.79 1.20 -52.82
CA LEU A 190 -47.55 1.59 -53.50
C LEU A 190 -47.80 1.98 -54.96
N MET A 191 -48.58 1.20 -55.73
CA MET A 191 -48.93 1.55 -57.11
C MET A 191 -49.57 2.95 -57.19
N LYS A 192 -50.45 3.31 -56.24
CA LYS A 192 -51.04 4.65 -56.15
C LYS A 192 -49.99 5.72 -55.85
N LEU A 193 -49.06 5.45 -54.93
CA LEU A 193 -47.95 6.37 -54.60
C LEU A 193 -47.03 6.62 -55.80
N TYR A 194 -46.80 5.60 -56.63
CA TYR A 194 -46.03 5.70 -57.89
C TYR A 194 -46.83 6.30 -59.06
N GLY A 195 -48.05 6.80 -58.81
CA GLY A 195 -48.83 7.57 -59.78
C GLY A 195 -49.66 6.74 -60.76
N ALA A 196 -50.02 5.50 -60.42
CA ALA A 196 -50.88 4.65 -61.27
C ALA A 196 -52.22 5.32 -61.63
N PRO A 197 -52.60 5.41 -62.92
CA PRO A 197 -53.89 5.99 -63.35
C PRO A 197 -55.10 5.20 -62.86
N LYS A 198 -56.24 5.88 -62.63
CA LYS A 198 -57.50 5.23 -62.18
C LYS A 198 -57.99 4.08 -63.09
N ALA A 199 -57.63 4.11 -64.38
CA ALA A 199 -57.96 3.08 -65.37
C ALA A 199 -57.20 1.75 -65.13
N VAL A 200 -56.00 1.80 -64.54
CA VAL A 200 -55.12 0.64 -64.31
C VAL A 200 -55.61 -0.27 -63.17
N PHE A 201 -56.53 0.21 -62.32
CA PHE A 201 -57.06 -0.55 -61.17
C PHE A 201 -58.24 -1.48 -61.51
N ARG A 202 -58.61 -1.62 -62.79
CA ARG A 202 -59.74 -2.47 -63.22
C ARG A 202 -59.33 -3.82 -63.84
N ASP A 203 -58.05 -3.99 -64.19
CA ASP A 203 -57.51 -5.17 -64.89
C ASP A 203 -56.33 -5.80 -64.12
N GLY A 204 -56.01 -7.08 -64.38
CA GLY A 204 -55.14 -7.99 -63.60
C GLY A 204 -53.66 -7.62 -63.33
N LEU A 205 -53.28 -6.35 -63.44
CA LEU A 205 -51.94 -5.80 -63.20
C LEU A 205 -51.44 -5.98 -61.77
N LEU A 206 -52.33 -5.87 -60.78
CA LEU A 206 -52.01 -6.17 -59.37
C LEU A 206 -51.54 -7.62 -59.22
N ASN A 207 -52.26 -8.56 -59.84
CA ASN A 207 -51.93 -9.99 -59.81
C ASN A 207 -50.58 -10.27 -60.49
N VAL A 208 -50.25 -9.50 -61.53
CA VAL A 208 -48.94 -9.59 -62.20
C VAL A 208 -47.83 -9.06 -61.29
N ALA A 209 -47.99 -7.88 -60.69
CA ALA A 209 -47.03 -7.34 -59.73
C ALA A 209 -46.74 -8.32 -58.59
N ILE A 210 -47.80 -8.91 -58.01
CA ILE A 210 -47.69 -9.94 -56.98
C ILE A 210 -46.99 -11.19 -57.51
N GLY A 211 -47.42 -11.68 -58.67
CA GLY A 211 -46.94 -12.94 -59.25
C GLY A 211 -45.46 -12.92 -59.61
N VAL A 212 -44.95 -11.78 -60.09
CA VAL A 212 -43.57 -11.66 -60.53
C VAL A 212 -42.63 -11.27 -59.39
N THR A 213 -43.04 -10.35 -58.50
CA THR A 213 -42.16 -9.84 -57.41
C THR A 213 -42.24 -10.65 -56.12
N HIS A 214 -43.23 -11.55 -56.03
CA HIS A 214 -43.58 -12.30 -54.82
C HIS A 214 -43.78 -11.41 -53.58
N GLY A 215 -44.17 -10.15 -53.78
CA GLY A 215 -44.39 -9.17 -52.71
C GLY A 215 -43.12 -8.65 -52.03
N MET A 216 -41.92 -8.88 -52.58
CA MET A 216 -40.69 -8.33 -51.98
C MET A 216 -40.61 -6.80 -52.20
N PRO A 217 -40.56 -5.97 -51.15
CA PRO A 217 -40.53 -4.50 -51.25
C PRO A 217 -39.56 -3.93 -52.29
N ASP A 218 -38.32 -4.44 -52.34
CA ASP A 218 -37.30 -3.95 -53.28
C ASP A 218 -37.65 -4.30 -54.74
N LEU A 219 -38.17 -5.52 -54.98
CA LEU A 219 -38.60 -5.97 -56.31
C LEU A 219 -39.87 -5.27 -56.78
N VAL A 220 -40.82 -5.05 -55.87
CA VAL A 220 -42.03 -4.24 -56.11
C VAL A 220 -41.60 -2.82 -56.48
N THR A 221 -40.69 -2.20 -55.73
CA THR A 221 -40.22 -0.85 -56.01
C THR A 221 -39.53 -0.74 -57.37
N LEU A 222 -38.66 -1.70 -57.72
CA LEU A 222 -37.98 -1.75 -59.02
C LEU A 222 -38.98 -1.91 -60.17
N LEU A 223 -39.96 -2.81 -60.01
CA LEU A 223 -41.01 -3.00 -61.00
C LEU A 223 -41.87 -1.73 -61.19
N LEU A 224 -42.26 -1.09 -60.09
CA LEU A 224 -43.06 0.14 -60.15
C LEU A 224 -42.29 1.32 -60.74
N LYS A 225 -40.99 1.43 -60.50
CA LYS A 225 -40.12 2.42 -61.16
C LYS A 225 -40.02 2.18 -62.67
N ASP A 226 -39.86 0.93 -63.10
CA ASP A 226 -39.87 0.58 -64.53
C ASP A 226 -41.23 0.95 -65.18
N TRP A 227 -42.34 0.56 -64.57
CA TRP A 227 -43.68 0.90 -65.08
C TRP A 227 -43.97 2.41 -65.08
N GLN A 228 -43.53 3.13 -64.04
CA GLN A 228 -43.64 4.59 -63.98
C GLN A 228 -42.83 5.26 -65.09
N SER A 229 -41.60 4.79 -65.36
CA SER A 229 -40.75 5.32 -66.45
C SER A 229 -41.38 5.14 -67.84
N ARG A 230 -42.22 4.11 -68.00
CA ARG A 230 -43.00 3.82 -69.22
C ARG A 230 -44.37 4.51 -69.24
N SER A 231 -44.62 5.44 -68.32
CA SER A 231 -45.92 6.11 -68.15
C SER A 231 -47.10 5.16 -68.01
N TRP A 232 -46.87 3.96 -67.44
CA TRP A 232 -47.86 2.90 -67.30
C TRP A 232 -48.44 2.35 -68.63
N ASN A 233 -47.78 2.60 -69.76
CA ASN A 233 -48.16 2.06 -71.07
C ASN A 233 -47.44 0.72 -71.31
N LEU A 234 -48.15 -0.39 -71.07
CA LEU A 234 -47.60 -1.74 -71.14
C LEU A 234 -48.09 -2.43 -72.43
N ASP A 235 -47.26 -2.38 -73.47
CA ASP A 235 -47.47 -3.09 -74.74
C ASP A 235 -46.99 -4.56 -74.65
N ASP A 236 -47.28 -5.38 -75.67
CA ASP A 236 -46.99 -6.83 -75.65
C ASP A 236 -45.52 -7.15 -75.36
N ALA A 237 -44.58 -6.27 -75.75
CA ALA A 237 -43.15 -6.41 -75.47
C ALA A 237 -42.80 -6.06 -74.01
N ALA A 238 -43.36 -4.96 -73.46
CA ALA A 238 -43.23 -4.61 -72.06
C ALA A 238 -43.86 -5.66 -71.12
N TRP A 239 -44.93 -6.31 -71.57
CA TRP A 239 -45.57 -7.44 -70.90
C TRP A 239 -44.66 -8.67 -70.86
N GLU A 240 -44.04 -9.01 -71.98
CA GLU A 240 -43.12 -10.15 -72.06
C GLU A 240 -41.88 -9.96 -71.16
N ASP A 241 -41.34 -8.73 -71.07
CA ASP A 241 -40.23 -8.39 -70.17
C ASP A 241 -40.59 -8.46 -68.69
N THR A 242 -41.78 -7.98 -68.34
CA THR A 242 -42.34 -8.06 -66.98
C THR A 242 -42.56 -9.51 -66.56
N LEU A 243 -43.17 -10.34 -67.43
CA LEU A 243 -43.48 -11.75 -67.16
C LEU A 243 -42.23 -12.65 -67.12
N ARG A 244 -41.18 -12.28 -67.85
CA ARG A 244 -39.88 -12.96 -67.77
C ARG A 244 -39.08 -12.58 -66.52
N SER A 245 -39.61 -11.71 -65.64
CA SER A 245 -38.89 -11.15 -64.51
C SER A 245 -37.53 -10.54 -64.88
N ASN A 246 -37.43 -9.95 -66.08
CA ASN A 246 -36.20 -9.29 -66.55
C ASN A 246 -35.83 -8.05 -65.70
N TYR A 247 -36.76 -7.57 -64.87
CA TYR A 247 -36.49 -6.58 -63.83
C TYR A 247 -35.73 -7.15 -62.60
N ALA A 248 -35.58 -8.49 -62.44
CA ALA A 248 -35.06 -9.13 -61.21
C ALA A 248 -34.14 -10.38 -61.35
N LYS A 249 -33.93 -10.97 -62.54
CA LYS A 249 -33.37 -12.34 -62.73
C LYS A 249 -31.94 -12.66 -62.23
N ASP A 250 -31.24 -11.71 -61.61
CA ASP A 250 -29.84 -11.46 -61.97
C ASP A 250 -29.10 -10.67 -60.86
N LEU A 251 -28.95 -11.21 -59.65
CA LEU A 251 -28.36 -10.42 -58.56
C LEU A 251 -26.87 -10.67 -58.25
N ARG A 252 -26.31 -11.90 -58.36
CA ARG A 252 -24.84 -12.13 -58.26
C ARG A 252 -24.21 -12.64 -59.56
N ALA A 253 -24.79 -13.67 -60.19
CA ALA A 253 -24.43 -14.06 -61.57
C ALA A 253 -24.79 -12.95 -62.57
N GLU A 254 -25.89 -12.25 -62.31
CA GLU A 254 -26.20 -10.90 -62.76
C GLU A 254 -25.12 -9.88 -62.57
N THR A 255 -24.87 -9.48 -61.32
CA THR A 255 -23.81 -8.53 -61.01
C THR A 255 -22.51 -8.83 -61.78
N GLN A 256 -22.12 -10.10 -61.93
CA GLN A 256 -20.99 -10.50 -62.76
C GLN A 256 -21.23 -10.41 -64.28
N ARG A 257 -22.35 -10.87 -64.87
CA ARG A 257 -22.62 -10.71 -66.32
C ARG A 257 -22.94 -9.26 -66.71
N ARG A 258 -23.69 -8.50 -65.91
CA ARG A 258 -23.87 -7.04 -66.06
C ARG A 258 -22.55 -6.31 -65.96
N LEU A 259 -21.68 -6.66 -65.02
CA LEU A 259 -20.33 -6.09 -64.99
C LEU A 259 -19.60 -6.37 -66.32
N LEU A 260 -19.68 -7.60 -66.84
CA LEU A 260 -19.07 -7.98 -68.12
C LEU A 260 -19.73 -7.32 -69.35
N ALA A 261 -21.02 -6.98 -69.30
CA ALA A 261 -21.82 -6.47 -70.43
C ALA A 261 -22.01 -4.94 -70.46
N THR A 262 -21.94 -4.26 -69.31
CA THR A 262 -22.24 -2.81 -69.18
C THR A 262 -21.01 -1.94 -68.99
N GLN A 263 -19.83 -2.53 -68.72
CA GLN A 263 -18.62 -1.79 -68.41
C GLN A 263 -17.49 -2.17 -69.39
N GLU A 264 -16.81 -1.14 -69.89
CA GLU A 264 -15.60 -1.28 -70.71
C GLU A 264 -14.50 -2.07 -69.97
N PRO A 265 -13.60 -2.80 -70.67
CA PRO A 265 -12.52 -3.57 -70.05
C PRO A 265 -11.74 -2.80 -68.97
N GLY A 266 -11.39 -1.53 -69.22
CA GLY A 266 -10.68 -0.70 -68.25
C GLY A 266 -11.50 -0.30 -67.01
N SER A 267 -12.83 -0.12 -67.13
CA SER A 267 -13.70 0.15 -65.98
C SER A 267 -13.91 -1.11 -65.12
N ARG A 268 -13.95 -2.29 -65.75
CA ARG A 268 -14.00 -3.58 -65.04
C ARG A 268 -12.72 -3.86 -64.27
N ASP A 269 -11.56 -3.67 -64.90
CA ASP A 269 -10.27 -3.86 -64.24
C ASP A 269 -10.12 -2.91 -63.05
N LEU A 270 -10.47 -1.63 -63.22
CA LEU A 270 -10.48 -0.67 -62.12
C LEU A 270 -11.37 -1.14 -60.96
N LEU A 271 -12.57 -1.63 -61.26
CA LEU A 271 -13.48 -2.14 -60.23
C LEU A 271 -12.90 -3.35 -59.50
N TYR A 272 -12.31 -4.32 -60.21
CA TYR A 272 -11.64 -5.47 -59.58
C TYR A 272 -10.51 -5.04 -58.66
N ARG A 273 -9.69 -4.08 -59.08
CA ARG A 273 -8.59 -3.58 -58.24
C ARG A 273 -9.10 -2.85 -57.00
N LEU A 274 -10.17 -2.08 -57.12
CA LEU A 274 -10.79 -1.36 -56.00
C LEU A 274 -11.45 -2.32 -54.98
N THR A 275 -11.92 -3.50 -55.41
CA THR A 275 -12.51 -4.49 -54.48
C THR A 275 -11.49 -5.06 -53.50
N LEU A 276 -10.20 -5.11 -53.86
CA LEU A 276 -9.13 -5.59 -53.00
C LEU A 276 -8.78 -4.64 -51.84
N LEU A 277 -9.25 -3.39 -51.88
CA LEU A 277 -9.06 -2.43 -50.79
C LEU A 277 -9.94 -2.76 -49.58
N ASN A 278 -11.11 -3.36 -49.79
CA ASN A 278 -12.04 -3.79 -48.73
C ASN A 278 -12.36 -2.70 -47.68
N ARG A 279 -12.36 -1.43 -48.09
CA ARG A 279 -12.67 -0.24 -47.28
C ARG A 279 -13.15 0.92 -48.13
N ASP A 280 -13.46 2.04 -47.47
CA ASP A 280 -13.76 3.30 -48.16
C ASP A 280 -12.48 3.91 -48.74
N PHE A 281 -12.56 4.42 -49.96
CA PHE A 281 -11.43 5.04 -50.67
C PHE A 281 -11.82 6.37 -51.29
N SER A 282 -10.83 7.23 -51.47
CA SER A 282 -10.92 8.54 -52.10
C SER A 282 -10.64 8.47 -53.59
N GLU A 283 -10.94 9.55 -54.30
CA GLU A 283 -10.62 9.67 -55.73
C GLU A 283 -9.12 9.54 -55.99
N LYS A 284 -8.28 10.12 -55.12
CA LYS A 284 -6.82 10.04 -55.22
C LYS A 284 -6.32 8.60 -55.11
N GLU A 285 -6.85 7.85 -54.15
CA GLU A 285 -6.50 6.43 -53.96
C GLU A 285 -6.97 5.60 -55.17
N ALA A 286 -8.15 5.86 -55.71
CA ALA A 286 -8.65 5.15 -56.88
C ALA A 286 -7.81 5.40 -58.15
N ILE A 287 -7.34 6.63 -58.35
CA ILE A 287 -6.44 6.98 -59.46
C ILE A 287 -5.09 6.28 -59.29
N ALA A 288 -4.51 6.29 -58.08
CA ALA A 288 -3.24 5.61 -57.83
C ALA A 288 -3.30 4.10 -58.11
N ILE A 289 -4.42 3.43 -57.82
CA ILE A 289 -4.62 2.01 -58.17
C ILE A 289 -4.72 1.79 -59.68
N ALA A 290 -5.28 2.75 -60.41
CA ALA A 290 -5.37 2.71 -61.86
C ALA A 290 -3.99 2.83 -62.53
N GLU A 291 -3.03 3.51 -61.87
CA GLU A 291 -1.67 3.72 -62.36
C GLU A 291 -0.73 2.50 -62.18
N ILE A 292 -1.15 1.49 -61.41
CA ILE A 292 -0.39 0.23 -61.28
C ILE A 292 -0.32 -0.47 -62.64
N GLU A 293 0.87 -0.87 -63.09
CA GLU A 293 1.01 -1.52 -64.39
C GLU A 293 0.26 -2.88 -64.46
N PRO A 294 -0.55 -3.14 -65.51
CA PRO A 294 -0.80 -2.28 -66.67
C PRO A 294 -1.68 -1.07 -66.35
N THR A 295 -1.25 0.14 -66.74
CA THR A 295 -2.00 1.38 -66.47
C THR A 295 -3.41 1.37 -67.07
N ILE A 296 -4.38 1.90 -66.32
CA ILE A 296 -5.75 2.09 -66.78
C ILE A 296 -5.93 3.57 -67.16
N ASP A 297 -6.07 3.84 -68.46
CA ASP A 297 -6.30 5.18 -68.98
C ASP A 297 -7.55 5.84 -68.36
N ARG A 298 -7.69 7.18 -68.49
CA ARG A 298 -8.88 7.98 -68.08
C ARG A 298 -9.55 7.53 -66.77
N ALA A 299 -8.75 7.18 -65.75
CA ALA A 299 -9.20 6.55 -64.52
C ALA A 299 -10.31 7.35 -63.79
N ARG A 300 -10.21 8.68 -63.81
CA ARG A 300 -11.20 9.57 -63.20
C ARG A 300 -12.57 9.46 -63.87
N GLU A 301 -12.64 9.50 -65.20
CA GLU A 301 -13.90 9.32 -65.96
C GLU A 301 -14.55 7.97 -65.62
N ARG A 302 -13.73 6.91 -65.57
CA ARG A 302 -14.17 5.56 -65.23
C ARG A 302 -14.69 5.45 -63.80
N LEU A 303 -14.02 6.04 -62.81
CA LEU A 303 -14.49 6.08 -61.42
C LEU A 303 -15.89 6.71 -61.29
N TYR A 304 -16.12 7.86 -61.92
CA TYR A 304 -17.43 8.52 -61.89
C TYR A 304 -18.51 7.72 -62.62
N SER A 305 -18.16 7.00 -63.70
CA SER A 305 -19.10 6.11 -64.39
C SER A 305 -19.52 4.89 -63.55
N LEU A 306 -18.65 4.43 -62.64
CA LEU A 306 -18.92 3.32 -61.71
C LEU A 306 -19.72 3.78 -60.47
N SER A 307 -19.68 5.08 -60.15
CA SER A 307 -20.36 5.70 -59.01
C SER A 307 -21.88 5.67 -59.18
N GLY A 308 -22.60 5.20 -58.17
CA GLY A 308 -24.07 5.07 -58.17
C GLY A 308 -24.58 3.74 -58.74
N ASN A 309 -23.75 3.03 -59.52
CA ASN A 309 -24.09 1.72 -60.10
C ASN A 309 -23.39 0.56 -59.37
N TRP A 310 -22.07 0.67 -59.16
CA TRP A 310 -21.23 -0.39 -58.55
C TRP A 310 -20.47 0.10 -57.32
N LEU A 311 -20.27 1.41 -57.22
CA LEU A 311 -19.67 2.09 -56.09
C LEU A 311 -20.71 2.94 -55.38
N HIS A 312 -20.83 2.75 -54.07
CA HIS A 312 -21.69 3.58 -53.22
C HIS A 312 -20.92 4.82 -52.81
N ARG A 313 -21.46 6.00 -53.10
CA ARG A 313 -20.88 7.27 -52.66
C ARG A 313 -21.31 7.54 -51.22
N ILE A 314 -20.35 7.54 -50.30
CA ILE A 314 -20.60 7.71 -48.86
C ILE A 314 -20.55 9.19 -48.46
N LYS A 315 -19.62 9.94 -49.05
CA LYS A 315 -19.48 11.40 -48.89
C LYS A 315 -19.07 12.01 -50.22
N LYS A 316 -18.96 13.34 -50.28
CA LYS A 316 -18.62 14.10 -51.50
C LYS A 316 -17.46 13.48 -52.28
N ASP A 317 -16.38 13.05 -51.63
CA ASP A 317 -15.19 12.50 -52.31
C ASP A 317 -14.77 11.10 -51.81
N ARG A 318 -15.74 10.27 -51.37
CA ARG A 318 -15.49 8.93 -50.81
C ARG A 318 -16.45 7.89 -51.39
N TRP A 319 -15.89 6.74 -51.78
CA TRP A 319 -16.63 5.60 -52.32
C TRP A 319 -16.38 4.33 -51.52
N ARG A 320 -17.33 3.41 -51.60
CA ARG A 320 -17.24 2.03 -51.13
C ARG A 320 -17.70 1.08 -52.23
N THR A 321 -17.02 -0.05 -52.35
CA THR A 321 -17.46 -1.12 -53.26
C THR A 321 -18.74 -1.78 -52.75
N SER A 322 -19.62 -2.17 -53.66
CA SER A 322 -20.80 -2.97 -53.30
C SER A 322 -20.36 -4.30 -52.66
N PRO A 323 -20.96 -4.72 -51.52
CA PRO A 323 -20.69 -6.03 -50.90
C PRO A 323 -20.95 -7.22 -51.82
N LEU A 324 -21.77 -7.03 -52.86
CA LEU A 324 -22.05 -8.05 -53.88
C LEU A 324 -20.84 -8.34 -54.79
N LEU A 325 -19.81 -7.49 -54.75
CA LEU A 325 -18.56 -7.63 -55.50
C LEU A 325 -17.43 -8.27 -54.67
N ALA A 326 -17.69 -8.69 -53.43
CA ALA A 326 -16.68 -9.30 -52.56
C ALA A 326 -16.06 -10.55 -53.21
N GLY A 327 -14.73 -10.64 -53.19
CA GLY A 327 -13.96 -11.75 -53.79
C GLY A 327 -13.81 -11.70 -55.31
N SER A 328 -14.42 -10.73 -56.00
CA SER A 328 -14.31 -10.62 -57.47
C SER A 328 -12.91 -10.22 -57.95
N GLY A 329 -12.17 -9.44 -57.15
CA GLY A 329 -10.77 -9.10 -57.44
C GLY A 329 -9.82 -10.30 -57.37
N ASP A 330 -10.01 -11.21 -56.42
CA ASP A 330 -9.11 -12.35 -56.19
C ASP A 330 -9.07 -13.32 -57.38
N GLY A 331 -10.21 -13.54 -58.03
CA GLY A 331 -10.33 -14.46 -59.17
C GLY A 331 -9.89 -13.88 -60.52
N ASN A 332 -9.83 -12.54 -60.66
CA ASN A 332 -9.63 -11.88 -61.95
C ASN A 332 -8.29 -11.13 -62.08
N LEU A 333 -7.58 -10.87 -60.97
CA LEU A 333 -6.30 -10.16 -60.98
C LEU A 333 -5.12 -11.13 -60.80
N SER A 334 -4.01 -10.84 -61.51
CA SER A 334 -2.78 -11.62 -61.38
C SER A 334 -2.10 -11.38 -60.02
N ARG A 335 -1.38 -12.39 -59.52
CA ARG A 335 -0.67 -12.30 -58.23
C ARG A 335 0.25 -11.07 -58.10
N PRO A 336 1.05 -10.67 -59.10
CA PRO A 336 1.85 -9.44 -59.03
C PRO A 336 1.01 -8.17 -58.84
N ILE A 337 -0.09 -8.03 -59.59
CA ILE A 337 -0.99 -6.87 -59.50
C ILE A 337 -1.63 -6.81 -58.10
N ARG A 338 -2.10 -7.96 -57.57
CA ARG A 338 -2.65 -8.02 -56.22
C ARG A 338 -1.65 -7.58 -55.15
N LYS A 339 -0.39 -8.01 -55.26
CA LYS A 339 0.68 -7.61 -54.33
C LYS A 339 0.95 -6.11 -54.36
N GLU A 340 0.94 -5.50 -55.54
CA GLU A 340 1.20 -4.07 -55.70
C GLU A 340 0.03 -3.22 -55.17
N ILE A 341 -1.21 -3.66 -55.40
CA ILE A 341 -2.40 -3.03 -54.84
C ILE A 341 -2.36 -3.06 -53.31
N HIS A 342 -2.10 -4.23 -52.72
CA HIS A 342 -1.98 -4.34 -51.27
C HIS A 342 -0.78 -3.55 -50.73
N SER A 343 0.34 -3.48 -51.45
CA SER A 343 1.48 -2.64 -51.06
C SER A 343 1.14 -1.15 -51.09
N SER A 344 0.38 -0.69 -52.09
CA SER A 344 -0.14 0.68 -52.16
C SER A 344 -1.09 0.98 -50.99
N ALA A 345 -1.98 0.04 -50.66
CA ALA A 345 -2.87 0.16 -49.51
C ALA A 345 -2.11 0.32 -48.20
N VAL A 346 -1.06 -0.49 -47.98
CA VAL A 346 -0.18 -0.37 -46.82
C VAL A 346 0.47 1.01 -46.76
N GLN A 347 1.00 1.52 -47.87
CA GLN A 347 1.63 2.85 -47.89
C GLN A 347 0.67 3.95 -47.44
N TRP A 348 -0.61 3.91 -47.85
CA TRP A 348 -1.58 4.89 -47.41
C TRP A 348 -1.94 4.77 -45.93
N VAL A 349 -2.01 3.54 -45.40
CA VAL A 349 -2.21 3.31 -43.98
C VAL A 349 -1.02 3.89 -43.19
N LEU A 350 0.21 3.56 -43.58
CA LEU A 350 1.43 4.04 -42.92
C LEU A 350 1.62 5.56 -43.05
N ALA A 351 1.18 6.18 -44.15
CA ALA A 351 1.25 7.62 -44.38
C ALA A 351 0.43 8.45 -43.39
N LYS A 352 -0.47 7.83 -42.61
CA LYS A 352 -1.18 8.49 -41.50
C LYS A 352 -0.24 8.98 -40.40
N GLY A 353 0.98 8.43 -40.31
CA GLY A 353 2.00 8.79 -39.32
C GLY A 353 1.71 8.22 -37.92
N THR A 354 0.48 8.31 -37.43
CA THR A 354 0.05 7.66 -36.19
C THR A 354 -1.06 6.67 -36.50
N LEU A 355 -0.87 5.41 -36.09
CA LEU A 355 -1.76 4.29 -36.38
C LEU A 355 -2.50 3.85 -35.12
N ASN A 356 -3.80 3.61 -35.22
CA ASN A 356 -4.56 2.92 -34.19
C ASN A 356 -4.59 1.40 -34.39
N GLN A 357 -5.16 0.65 -33.46
CA GLN A 357 -5.21 -0.82 -33.53
C GLN A 357 -5.99 -1.37 -34.74
N PHE A 358 -6.90 -0.58 -35.33
CA PHE A 358 -7.62 -0.93 -36.55
C PHE A 358 -6.76 -0.69 -37.78
N ASP A 359 -6.06 0.45 -37.83
CA ASP A 359 -5.07 0.74 -38.87
C ASP A 359 -3.97 -0.32 -38.89
N VAL A 360 -3.51 -0.76 -37.72
CA VAL A 360 -2.56 -1.87 -37.56
C VAL A 360 -3.12 -3.16 -38.13
N SER A 361 -4.38 -3.49 -37.83
CA SER A 361 -5.03 -4.72 -38.33
C SER A 361 -5.20 -4.70 -39.86
N GLU A 362 -5.56 -3.54 -40.42
CA GLU A 362 -5.63 -3.30 -41.86
C GLU A 362 -4.24 -3.45 -42.51
N ALA A 363 -3.22 -2.80 -41.94
CA ALA A 363 -1.85 -2.87 -42.43
C ALA A 363 -1.31 -4.31 -42.41
N ILE A 364 -1.51 -5.06 -41.31
CA ILE A 364 -1.10 -6.46 -41.22
C ILE A 364 -1.81 -7.28 -42.29
N THR A 365 -3.12 -7.13 -42.45
CA THR A 365 -3.89 -7.88 -43.46
C THR A 365 -3.33 -7.64 -44.86
N HIS A 366 -3.12 -6.39 -45.26
CA HIS A 366 -2.56 -6.08 -46.56
C HIS A 366 -1.09 -6.50 -46.71
N LEU A 367 -0.26 -6.40 -45.67
CA LEU A 367 1.13 -6.90 -45.70
C LEU A 367 1.19 -8.42 -45.90
N MET A 368 0.29 -9.16 -45.27
CA MET A 368 0.17 -10.61 -45.46
C MET A 368 -0.25 -10.95 -46.90
N GLN A 369 -1.24 -10.24 -47.46
CA GLN A 369 -1.67 -10.44 -48.85
C GLN A 369 -0.62 -9.98 -49.88
N ALA A 370 0.23 -9.01 -49.52
CA ALA A 370 1.40 -8.61 -50.30
C ALA A 370 2.59 -9.59 -50.16
N GLU A 371 2.49 -10.60 -49.28
CA GLU A 371 3.55 -11.55 -48.91
C GLU A 371 4.80 -10.87 -48.31
N ARG A 372 4.61 -9.74 -47.61
CA ARG A 372 5.63 -8.98 -46.90
C ARG A 372 5.63 -9.36 -45.41
N TRP A 373 5.89 -10.64 -45.14
CA TRP A 373 5.69 -11.28 -43.83
C TRP A 373 6.46 -10.64 -42.68
N ASN A 374 7.73 -10.29 -42.88
CA ASN A 374 8.55 -9.68 -41.84
C ASN A 374 8.05 -8.28 -41.47
N GLU A 375 7.57 -7.51 -42.44
CA GLU A 375 7.01 -6.18 -42.17
C GLU A 375 5.68 -6.27 -41.43
N ALA A 376 4.85 -7.27 -41.76
CA ALA A 376 3.64 -7.56 -40.99
C ALA A 376 3.96 -7.86 -39.51
N ALA A 377 4.97 -8.71 -39.29
CA ALA A 377 5.45 -9.03 -37.95
C ALA A 377 5.96 -7.80 -37.20
N MET A 378 6.66 -6.90 -37.87
CA MET A 378 7.20 -5.69 -37.25
C MET A 378 6.11 -4.68 -36.87
N VAL A 379 5.12 -4.44 -37.74
CA VAL A 379 3.93 -3.64 -37.41
C VAL A 379 3.23 -4.23 -36.19
N TYR A 380 3.11 -5.56 -36.14
CA TYR A 380 2.46 -6.23 -35.04
C TYR A 380 3.24 -6.15 -33.71
N ILE A 381 4.57 -6.28 -33.75
CA ILE A 381 5.43 -6.10 -32.57
C ILE A 381 5.27 -4.70 -31.99
N ARG A 382 5.32 -3.64 -32.82
CA ARG A 382 5.11 -2.26 -32.34
C ARG A 382 3.74 -2.09 -31.70
N ALA A 383 2.71 -2.71 -32.26
CA ALA A 383 1.36 -2.64 -31.71
C ALA A 383 1.21 -3.41 -30.39
N LEU A 384 1.81 -4.60 -30.28
CA LEU A 384 1.81 -5.38 -29.03
C LEU A 384 2.64 -4.69 -27.94
N ASP A 385 3.70 -3.98 -28.29
CA ASP A 385 4.49 -3.19 -27.33
C ASP A 385 3.74 -1.92 -26.90
N ALA A 386 3.11 -1.20 -27.82
CA ALA A 386 2.22 -0.09 -27.48
C ALA A 386 1.08 -0.55 -26.55
N LEU A 387 0.52 -1.74 -26.79
CA LEU A 387 -0.46 -2.38 -25.91
C LEU A 387 0.08 -2.78 -24.55
N ARG A 388 1.35 -3.20 -24.49
CA ARG A 388 2.06 -3.46 -23.24
C ARG A 388 2.22 -2.17 -22.45
N LEU A 389 2.56 -1.06 -23.08
CA LEU A 389 2.73 0.23 -22.38
C LEU A 389 1.40 0.85 -21.96
N ALA A 390 0.30 0.51 -22.62
CA ALA A 390 -1.03 1.00 -22.30
C ALA A 390 -1.64 0.38 -21.03
N GLY A 391 -2.60 1.09 -20.44
CA GLY A 391 -3.42 0.59 -19.32
C GLY A 391 -4.23 -0.64 -19.70
N VAL A 392 -4.58 -1.46 -18.69
CA VAL A 392 -5.35 -2.71 -18.87
C VAL A 392 -6.77 -2.46 -19.41
N ASP A 393 -7.32 -1.25 -19.22
CA ASP A 393 -8.66 -0.87 -19.68
C ASP A 393 -8.73 -0.52 -21.17
N VAL A 394 -7.57 -0.41 -21.84
CA VAL A 394 -7.53 -0.06 -23.27
C VAL A 394 -7.87 -1.29 -24.10
N HIS A 395 -8.84 -1.16 -25.03
CA HIS A 395 -9.27 -2.26 -25.88
C HIS A 395 -8.18 -2.68 -26.87
N ALA A 396 -7.79 -3.95 -26.80
CA ALA A 396 -6.76 -4.51 -27.67
C ALA A 396 -7.20 -4.72 -29.13
N GLY A 397 -8.50 -4.61 -29.44
CA GLY A 397 -9.00 -4.94 -30.77
C GLY A 397 -8.73 -6.41 -31.12
N MET A 398 -8.43 -6.66 -32.39
CA MET A 398 -8.02 -7.98 -32.86
C MET A 398 -6.58 -8.32 -32.47
N LEU A 399 -5.79 -7.40 -31.89
CA LEU A 399 -4.35 -7.58 -31.67
C LEU A 399 -4.04 -8.79 -30.78
N LEU A 400 -4.80 -9.06 -29.71
CA LEU A 400 -4.55 -10.25 -28.88
C LEU A 400 -5.19 -11.53 -29.42
N SER A 401 -6.14 -11.41 -30.36
CA SER A 401 -6.79 -12.55 -31.01
C SER A 401 -6.01 -13.04 -32.24
N LEU A 402 -5.19 -12.18 -32.84
CA LEU A 402 -4.45 -12.46 -34.06
C LEU A 402 -3.41 -13.56 -33.81
N TRP A 403 -3.59 -14.70 -34.49
CA TRP A 403 -2.80 -15.93 -34.31
C TRP A 403 -2.77 -16.47 -32.87
N LYS A 404 -3.78 -16.15 -32.03
CA LYS A 404 -3.82 -16.55 -30.61
C LYS A 404 -3.67 -18.06 -30.38
N SER A 405 -4.19 -18.87 -31.31
CA SER A 405 -4.18 -20.34 -31.26
C SER A 405 -3.71 -20.97 -32.57
N LEU A 406 -3.06 -20.20 -33.44
CA LEU A 406 -2.53 -20.66 -34.72
C LEU A 406 -1.03 -20.40 -34.77
N PRO A 407 -0.21 -21.26 -35.41
CA PRO A 407 1.21 -20.98 -35.58
C PRO A 407 1.43 -19.70 -36.39
N LEU A 408 2.46 -18.94 -36.05
CA LEU A 408 2.87 -17.79 -36.85
C LEU A 408 3.41 -18.27 -38.23
N PRO A 409 3.21 -17.49 -39.31
CA PRO A 409 3.73 -17.81 -40.64
C PRO A 409 5.21 -18.19 -40.63
N LYS A 410 5.56 -19.30 -41.29
CA LYS A 410 6.93 -19.84 -41.28
C LYS A 410 7.92 -18.95 -42.02
N GLU A 411 7.40 -18.14 -42.94
CA GLU A 411 8.11 -17.14 -43.73
C GLU A 411 8.60 -15.95 -42.89
N MET A 412 8.02 -15.74 -41.70
CA MET A 412 8.53 -14.76 -40.74
C MET A 412 9.85 -15.26 -40.14
N ALA A 413 10.84 -14.37 -40.06
CA ALA A 413 12.10 -14.65 -39.40
C ALA A 413 11.89 -15.17 -37.96
N LEU A 414 12.74 -16.09 -37.50
CA LEU A 414 12.57 -16.75 -36.19
C LEU A 414 12.55 -15.74 -35.03
N TRP A 415 13.51 -14.83 -34.98
CA TRP A 415 13.55 -13.76 -33.98
C TRP A 415 12.24 -12.94 -33.89
N LEU A 416 11.60 -12.62 -35.03
CA LEU A 416 10.31 -11.90 -35.05
C LEU A 416 9.20 -12.75 -34.42
N ARG A 417 9.17 -14.05 -34.70
CA ARG A 417 8.18 -14.98 -34.12
C ARG A 417 8.36 -15.13 -32.61
N ILE A 418 9.60 -15.25 -32.14
CA ILE A 418 9.94 -15.25 -30.70
C ILE A 418 9.42 -13.97 -30.04
N PHE A 419 9.69 -12.81 -30.66
CA PHE A 419 9.30 -11.52 -30.12
C PHE A 419 7.76 -11.37 -30.02
N ILE A 420 7.05 -11.73 -31.09
CA ILE A 420 5.58 -11.70 -31.12
C ILE A 420 5.00 -12.58 -30.02
N ARG A 421 5.43 -13.84 -29.92
CA ARG A 421 4.92 -14.75 -28.89
C ARG A 421 5.24 -14.27 -27.48
N GLY A 422 6.44 -13.76 -27.26
CA GLY A 422 6.82 -13.13 -26.00
C GLY A 422 5.88 -12.00 -25.61
N LEU A 423 5.62 -11.05 -26.52
CA LEU A 423 4.72 -9.94 -26.26
C LEU A 423 3.26 -10.36 -26.09
N GLN A 424 2.79 -11.40 -26.79
CA GLN A 424 1.46 -11.98 -26.57
C GLN A 424 1.33 -12.57 -25.17
N VAL A 425 2.34 -13.32 -24.70
CA VAL A 425 2.39 -13.86 -23.34
C VAL A 425 2.39 -12.74 -22.31
N ILE A 426 3.26 -11.73 -22.48
CA ILE A 426 3.37 -10.60 -21.54
C ILE A 426 2.06 -9.81 -21.43
N ASN A 427 1.42 -9.51 -22.56
CA ASN A 427 0.13 -8.82 -22.56
C ASN A 427 -0.98 -9.69 -21.94
N GLY A 428 -1.00 -11.00 -22.22
CA GLY A 428 -1.93 -11.94 -21.62
C GLY A 428 -1.77 -12.03 -20.09
N LEU A 429 -0.53 -12.13 -19.59
CA LEU A 429 -0.21 -12.10 -18.16
C LEU A 429 -0.67 -10.80 -17.50
N ARG A 430 -0.45 -9.64 -18.15
CA ARG A 430 -0.85 -8.33 -17.62
C ARG A 430 -2.37 -8.13 -17.56
N ARG A 431 -3.10 -8.66 -18.53
CA ARG A 431 -4.56 -8.49 -18.69
C ARG A 431 -5.38 -9.66 -18.13
N ASN A 432 -4.71 -10.66 -17.55
CA ASN A 432 -5.32 -11.90 -17.08
C ASN A 432 -6.11 -12.64 -18.19
N GLU A 433 -5.60 -12.61 -19.42
CA GLU A 433 -6.17 -13.31 -20.58
C GLU A 433 -5.42 -14.63 -20.84
N GLY A 434 -6.12 -15.60 -21.44
CA GLY A 434 -5.54 -16.89 -21.81
C GLY A 434 -4.37 -16.74 -22.80
N HIS A 435 -3.19 -17.17 -22.38
CA HIS A 435 -1.91 -17.05 -23.11
C HIS A 435 -1.15 -18.38 -23.27
N GLN A 436 -1.70 -19.48 -22.74
CA GLN A 436 -1.04 -20.78 -22.69
C GLN A 436 -0.56 -21.30 -24.06
N PRO A 437 -1.36 -21.26 -25.15
CA PRO A 437 -0.88 -21.72 -26.46
C PRO A 437 0.29 -20.88 -27.00
N ALA A 438 0.29 -19.57 -26.74
CA ALA A 438 1.38 -18.69 -27.16
C ALA A 438 2.66 -18.95 -26.34
N LEU A 439 2.51 -19.33 -25.07
CA LEU A 439 3.63 -19.71 -24.19
C LEU A 439 4.28 -21.02 -24.65
N GLU A 440 3.49 -22.03 -24.97
CA GLU A 440 3.98 -23.32 -25.48
C GLU A 440 4.74 -23.16 -26.81
N ASP A 441 4.19 -22.37 -27.73
CA ASP A 441 4.85 -22.03 -29.00
C ASP A 441 6.13 -21.22 -28.75
N LEU A 442 6.12 -20.25 -27.83
CA LEU A 442 7.31 -19.48 -27.46
C LEU A 442 8.45 -20.38 -26.97
N VAL A 443 8.17 -21.30 -26.05
CA VAL A 443 9.17 -22.23 -25.51
C VAL A 443 9.78 -23.07 -26.62
N SER A 444 8.96 -23.55 -27.57
CA SER A 444 9.45 -24.28 -28.75
C SER A 444 10.35 -23.42 -29.64
N LEU A 445 9.97 -22.16 -29.90
CA LEU A 445 10.76 -21.23 -30.72
C LEU A 445 12.10 -20.87 -30.06
N ILE A 446 12.12 -20.66 -28.74
CA ILE A 446 13.35 -20.38 -27.97
C ILE A 446 14.34 -21.55 -28.12
N ALA A 447 13.88 -22.80 -28.05
CA ALA A 447 14.75 -23.97 -28.20
C ALA A 447 15.47 -24.03 -29.56
N GLY A 448 14.87 -23.45 -30.61
CA GLY A 448 15.44 -23.35 -31.96
C GLY A 448 16.32 -22.12 -32.21
N ALA A 449 16.40 -21.15 -31.27
CA ALA A 449 17.15 -19.91 -31.45
C ALA A 449 18.66 -20.16 -31.48
N ARG A 450 19.33 -19.72 -32.55
CA ARG A 450 20.78 -19.88 -32.73
C ARG A 450 21.48 -18.62 -33.26
N GLY A 451 20.77 -17.77 -34.01
CA GLY A 451 21.34 -16.53 -34.56
C GLY A 451 21.39 -15.39 -33.55
N GLN A 452 22.29 -14.42 -33.75
CA GLN A 452 22.45 -13.27 -32.84
C GLN A 452 21.15 -12.47 -32.62
N ARG A 453 20.34 -12.27 -33.67
CA ARG A 453 19.03 -11.59 -33.55
C ARG A 453 18.00 -12.43 -32.80
N ASP A 454 18.07 -13.75 -32.92
CA ASP A 454 17.21 -14.66 -32.16
C ASP A 454 17.55 -14.53 -30.67
N GLN A 455 18.85 -14.57 -30.31
CA GLN A 455 19.30 -14.43 -28.92
C GLN A 455 18.88 -13.10 -28.30
N MET A 456 19.01 -11.98 -29.03
CA MET A 456 18.47 -10.69 -28.57
C MET A 456 16.97 -10.77 -28.22
N SER A 457 16.19 -11.47 -29.06
CA SER A 457 14.75 -11.62 -28.85
C SER A 457 14.46 -12.54 -27.66
N VAL A 458 15.20 -13.64 -27.51
CA VAL A 458 15.10 -14.56 -26.37
C VAL A 458 15.41 -13.82 -25.06
N PHE A 459 16.50 -13.06 -25.01
CA PHE A 459 16.88 -12.24 -23.86
C PHE A 459 15.75 -11.28 -23.48
N ALA A 460 15.27 -10.51 -24.46
CA ALA A 460 14.22 -9.50 -24.27
C ALA A 460 12.94 -10.09 -23.68
N VAL A 461 12.39 -11.13 -24.33
CA VAL A 461 11.08 -11.66 -23.92
C VAL A 461 11.18 -12.53 -22.68
N SER A 462 12.24 -13.30 -22.50
CA SER A 462 12.39 -14.18 -21.34
C SER A 462 12.63 -13.37 -20.07
N GLY A 463 13.42 -12.29 -20.13
CA GLY A 463 13.58 -11.39 -18.98
C GLY A 463 12.29 -10.68 -18.58
N LEU A 464 11.51 -10.19 -19.55
CA LEU A 464 10.20 -9.56 -19.28
C LEU A 464 9.18 -10.55 -18.69
N ILE A 465 9.14 -11.79 -19.19
CA ILE A 465 8.27 -12.85 -18.67
C ILE A 465 8.71 -13.25 -17.25
N ALA A 466 10.02 -13.46 -17.04
CA ALA A 466 10.58 -13.80 -15.72
C ALA A 466 10.17 -12.78 -14.67
N MET A 467 10.34 -11.48 -14.94
CA MET A 467 9.93 -10.42 -14.02
C MET A 467 8.44 -10.46 -13.67
N LYS A 468 7.57 -10.79 -14.64
CA LYS A 468 6.13 -10.93 -14.37
C LYS A 468 5.80 -12.14 -13.51
N TYR A 469 6.58 -13.21 -13.60
CA TYR A 469 6.40 -14.39 -12.77
C TYR A 469 7.04 -14.27 -11.38
N ILE A 470 8.16 -13.57 -11.21
CA ILE A 470 8.89 -13.46 -9.92
C ILE A 470 7.95 -13.08 -8.75
N GLU A 471 7.02 -12.16 -8.97
CA GLU A 471 6.12 -11.69 -7.90
C GLU A 471 5.05 -12.72 -7.48
N LYS A 472 4.56 -13.52 -8.42
CA LYS A 472 3.38 -14.37 -8.22
C LYS A 472 3.70 -15.86 -8.20
N GLU A 473 4.59 -16.29 -9.08
CA GLU A 473 4.92 -17.69 -9.36
C GLU A 473 6.44 -17.82 -9.62
N PRO A 474 7.30 -17.57 -8.61
CA PRO A 474 8.75 -17.48 -8.80
C PRO A 474 9.36 -18.74 -9.41
N GLY A 475 8.85 -19.94 -9.10
CA GLY A 475 9.29 -21.19 -9.74
C GLY A 475 9.09 -21.21 -11.26
N LYS A 476 7.99 -20.61 -11.76
CA LYS A 476 7.74 -20.48 -13.21
C LYS A 476 8.66 -19.47 -13.88
N ALA A 477 9.25 -18.54 -13.13
CA ALA A 477 10.20 -17.57 -13.67
C ALA A 477 11.55 -18.20 -14.04
N LEU A 478 11.99 -19.22 -13.29
CA LEU A 478 13.35 -19.75 -13.36
C LEU A 478 13.78 -20.22 -14.76
N PRO A 479 12.97 -20.98 -15.54
CA PRO A 479 13.37 -21.39 -16.89
C PRO A 479 13.53 -20.21 -17.86
N PHE A 480 12.77 -19.13 -17.64
CA PHE A 480 12.90 -17.90 -18.44
C PHE A 480 14.13 -17.10 -18.03
N ILE A 481 14.50 -17.08 -16.74
CA ILE A 481 15.75 -16.48 -16.27
C ILE A 481 16.94 -17.23 -16.88
N ALA A 482 16.95 -18.56 -16.84
CA ALA A 482 17.99 -19.38 -17.45
C ALA A 482 18.08 -19.18 -18.98
N SER A 483 16.94 -19.01 -19.65
CA SER A 483 16.89 -18.70 -21.09
C SER A 483 17.44 -17.30 -21.40
N ALA A 484 17.12 -16.30 -20.57
CA ALA A 484 17.67 -14.95 -20.71
C ALA A 484 19.19 -14.94 -20.51
N LEU A 485 19.71 -15.60 -19.48
CA LEU A 485 21.15 -15.67 -19.20
C LEU A 485 21.94 -16.35 -20.34
N ARG A 486 21.44 -17.46 -20.87
CA ARG A 486 22.06 -18.11 -22.05
C ARG A 486 22.06 -17.19 -23.26
N ALA A 487 20.96 -16.48 -23.48
CA ALA A 487 20.83 -15.54 -24.59
C ALA A 487 21.72 -14.28 -24.44
N GLU A 488 21.96 -13.82 -23.21
CA GLU A 488 22.94 -12.77 -22.90
C GLU A 488 24.35 -13.19 -23.30
N ARG A 489 24.75 -14.42 -22.93
CA ARG A 489 26.06 -14.98 -23.24
C ARG A 489 26.29 -15.16 -24.74
N ASP A 490 25.31 -15.77 -25.41
CA ASP A 490 25.40 -16.14 -26.83
C ASP A 490 24.99 -14.98 -27.76
N GLY A 491 24.56 -13.85 -27.19
CA GLY A 491 24.15 -12.63 -27.88
C GLY A 491 25.31 -11.77 -28.41
N PRO A 492 24.98 -10.71 -29.17
CA PRO A 492 25.98 -9.79 -29.74
C PRO A 492 26.75 -9.02 -28.65
N ALA A 493 27.94 -8.51 -28.98
CA ALA A 493 28.80 -7.80 -28.03
C ALA A 493 28.19 -6.49 -27.53
N GLU A 494 27.34 -5.85 -28.34
CA GLU A 494 26.59 -4.64 -28.02
C GLU A 494 25.63 -4.88 -26.85
N LEU A 495 24.88 -6.00 -26.86
CA LEU A 495 23.98 -6.40 -25.77
C LEU A 495 24.73 -6.51 -24.45
N ARG A 496 25.84 -7.28 -24.45
CA ARG A 496 26.67 -7.48 -23.26
C ARG A 496 27.29 -6.18 -22.74
N ARG A 497 27.52 -5.20 -23.61
CA ARG A 497 28.03 -3.88 -23.24
C ARG A 497 26.96 -3.00 -22.60
N GLU A 498 25.73 -3.04 -23.13
CA GLU A 498 24.60 -2.29 -22.55
C GLU A 498 24.16 -2.86 -21.19
N LEU A 499 24.38 -4.16 -20.96
CA LEU A 499 24.03 -4.87 -19.73
C LEU A 499 25.19 -4.96 -18.72
N LYS A 500 26.30 -4.25 -18.94
CA LYS A 500 27.54 -4.42 -18.17
C LYS A 500 27.33 -4.39 -16.64
N ASP A 501 26.40 -3.54 -16.19
CA ASP A 501 26.14 -3.29 -14.77
C ASP A 501 24.93 -4.07 -14.23
N HIS A 502 24.22 -4.84 -15.07
CA HIS A 502 22.98 -5.53 -14.73
C HIS A 502 22.82 -6.85 -15.49
N LYS A 503 23.22 -7.96 -14.87
CA LYS A 503 23.22 -9.28 -15.53
C LYS A 503 21.90 -10.00 -15.36
N ALA A 504 21.48 -10.80 -16.34
CA ALA A 504 20.30 -11.65 -16.22
C ALA A 504 20.40 -12.66 -15.06
N SER A 505 21.62 -13.02 -14.65
CA SER A 505 21.84 -13.90 -13.49
C SER A 505 21.27 -13.30 -12.20
N GLU A 506 21.26 -11.98 -12.02
CA GLU A 506 20.72 -11.33 -10.80
C GLU A 506 19.22 -11.61 -10.59
N LEU A 507 18.48 -11.88 -11.67
CA LEU A 507 17.06 -12.25 -11.59
C LEU A 507 16.84 -13.55 -10.80
N PHE A 508 17.84 -14.44 -10.73
CA PHE A 508 17.77 -15.63 -9.87
C PHE A 508 17.65 -15.25 -8.39
N TRP A 509 18.35 -14.23 -7.93
CA TRP A 509 18.23 -13.76 -6.54
C TRP A 509 16.92 -12.99 -6.32
N GLY A 510 16.47 -12.23 -7.32
CA GLY A 510 15.12 -11.65 -7.30
C GLY A 510 14.01 -12.69 -7.13
N ALA A 511 14.13 -13.83 -7.82
CA ALA A 511 13.25 -14.98 -7.64
C ALA A 511 13.42 -15.62 -6.25
N ALA A 512 14.65 -15.87 -5.81
CA ALA A 512 14.98 -16.48 -4.52
C ALA A 512 14.34 -15.76 -3.32
N MET A 513 14.31 -14.41 -3.33
CA MET A 513 13.68 -13.62 -2.27
C MET A 513 12.15 -13.83 -2.15
N ARG A 514 11.51 -14.36 -3.20
CA ARG A 514 10.06 -14.57 -3.30
C ARG A 514 9.64 -16.03 -3.17
N ILE A 515 10.60 -16.97 -3.25
CA ILE A 515 10.35 -18.40 -3.09
C ILE A 515 9.81 -18.69 -1.67
N LYS A 516 8.78 -19.52 -1.59
CA LYS A 516 8.15 -19.94 -0.32
C LYS A 516 7.96 -21.45 -0.19
N THR A 517 8.28 -22.22 -1.24
CA THR A 517 8.03 -23.66 -1.26
C THR A 517 9.33 -24.43 -1.44
N ARG A 518 9.39 -25.62 -0.84
CA ARG A 518 10.50 -26.58 -1.01
C ARG A 518 10.71 -26.92 -2.48
N ALA A 519 9.63 -27.08 -3.25
CA ALA A 519 9.68 -27.39 -4.67
C ALA A 519 10.35 -26.27 -5.47
N ASP A 520 10.03 -25.01 -5.17
CA ASP A 520 10.65 -23.86 -5.84
C ASP A 520 12.14 -23.71 -5.48
N VAL A 521 12.54 -23.97 -4.22
CA VAL A 521 13.97 -23.97 -3.84
C VAL A 521 14.73 -25.03 -4.62
N LEU A 522 14.19 -26.26 -4.72
CA LEU A 522 14.82 -27.32 -5.50
C LEU A 522 14.87 -26.99 -7.00
N ALA A 523 13.83 -26.35 -7.54
CA ALA A 523 13.82 -25.87 -8.92
C ALA A 523 14.89 -24.80 -9.14
N TRP A 524 15.07 -23.88 -8.19
CA TRP A 524 16.13 -22.87 -8.24
C TRP A 524 17.51 -23.53 -8.24
N MET A 525 17.73 -24.49 -7.33
CA MET A 525 18.99 -25.24 -7.25
C MET A 525 19.28 -25.99 -8.56
N ALA A 526 18.27 -26.61 -9.16
CA ALA A 526 18.42 -27.33 -10.43
C ALA A 526 18.81 -26.39 -11.58
N GLU A 527 18.12 -25.25 -11.73
CA GLU A 527 18.39 -24.28 -12.81
C GLU A 527 19.77 -23.62 -12.65
N VAL A 528 20.17 -23.30 -11.42
CA VAL A 528 21.52 -22.76 -11.15
C VAL A 528 22.60 -23.82 -11.37
N ASN A 529 22.32 -25.09 -11.12
CA ASN A 529 23.29 -26.17 -11.34
C ASN A 529 23.67 -26.36 -12.81
N GLU A 530 22.76 -26.06 -13.73
CA GLU A 530 22.99 -26.12 -15.18
C GLU A 530 23.87 -24.97 -15.72
N LEU A 531 24.14 -23.95 -14.89
CA LEU A 531 25.01 -22.84 -15.25
C LEU A 531 26.49 -23.27 -15.24
N SER A 532 27.29 -22.63 -16.08
CA SER A 532 28.75 -22.79 -16.05
C SER A 532 29.34 -22.30 -14.73
N ASN A 533 30.55 -22.75 -14.40
CA ASN A 533 31.24 -22.32 -13.19
C ASN A 533 31.43 -20.80 -13.12
N ASP A 534 31.70 -20.13 -14.24
CA ASP A 534 31.91 -18.68 -14.28
C ASP A 534 30.59 -17.92 -14.07
N GLU A 535 29.48 -18.40 -14.65
CA GLU A 535 28.14 -17.85 -14.44
C GLU A 535 27.70 -18.00 -12.98
N ARG A 536 27.90 -19.19 -12.39
CA ARG A 536 27.63 -19.42 -10.96
C ARG A 536 28.47 -18.52 -10.08
N ASN A 537 29.78 -18.42 -10.33
CA ASN A 537 30.66 -17.55 -9.55
C ASN A 537 30.20 -16.08 -9.63
N GLY A 538 29.82 -15.61 -10.83
CA GLY A 538 29.27 -14.28 -11.03
C GLY A 538 27.96 -14.06 -10.28
N LEU A 539 27.09 -15.07 -10.21
CA LEU A 539 25.84 -15.04 -9.43
C LEU A 539 26.11 -14.93 -7.92
N MET A 540 27.12 -15.64 -7.40
CA MET A 540 27.41 -15.66 -5.95
C MET A 540 28.02 -14.37 -5.42
N ILE A 541 28.61 -13.55 -6.29
CA ILE A 541 29.19 -12.24 -5.95
C ILE A 541 28.30 -11.06 -6.39
N ALA A 542 27.10 -11.36 -6.88
CA ALA A 542 26.15 -10.34 -7.32
C ALA A 542 25.64 -9.51 -6.13
N GLU A 543 25.20 -8.29 -6.43
CA GLU A 543 24.52 -7.45 -5.45
C GLU A 543 23.31 -8.20 -4.86
N TYR A 544 23.19 -8.19 -3.53
CA TYR A 544 22.17 -8.92 -2.76
C TYR A 544 22.23 -10.45 -2.82
N ALA A 545 23.26 -11.08 -3.39
CA ALA A 545 23.39 -12.55 -3.40
C ALA A 545 23.33 -13.15 -2.00
N GLU A 546 24.08 -12.55 -1.08
CA GLU A 546 24.25 -13.03 0.28
C GLU A 546 22.95 -12.96 1.11
N PRO A 547 22.26 -11.80 1.23
CA PRO A 547 20.98 -11.74 1.93
C PRO A 547 19.87 -12.56 1.24
N SER A 548 19.92 -12.71 -0.09
CA SER A 548 18.95 -13.52 -0.83
C SER A 548 19.14 -15.01 -0.57
N ALA A 549 20.38 -15.49 -0.55
CA ALA A 549 20.72 -16.87 -0.22
C ALA A 549 20.27 -17.24 1.19
N MET A 550 20.67 -16.43 2.19
CA MET A 550 20.28 -16.67 3.59
C MET A 550 18.76 -16.71 3.74
N ARG A 551 18.05 -15.72 3.19
CA ARG A 551 16.58 -15.66 3.26
C ARG A 551 15.90 -16.86 2.59
N MET A 552 16.36 -17.26 1.41
CA MET A 552 15.76 -18.38 0.68
C MET A 552 15.83 -19.68 1.48
N PHE A 553 17.00 -20.03 2.01
CA PHE A 553 17.16 -21.26 2.78
C PHE A 553 16.53 -21.17 4.18
N ASP A 554 16.64 -20.04 4.87
CA ASP A 554 16.04 -19.88 6.20
C ASP A 554 14.51 -19.86 6.14
N SER A 555 13.91 -19.48 5.00
CA SER A 555 12.46 -19.56 4.81
C SER A 555 11.91 -20.98 4.95
N LEU A 556 12.72 -22.02 4.66
CA LEU A 556 12.26 -23.41 4.70
C LEU A 556 11.90 -23.85 6.11
N TRP A 557 12.70 -23.49 7.11
CA TRP A 557 12.41 -23.82 8.50
C TRP A 557 11.49 -22.78 9.15
N SER A 558 11.60 -21.50 8.77
CA SER A 558 10.76 -20.43 9.32
C SER A 558 9.28 -20.62 8.98
N ILE A 559 8.94 -20.97 7.73
CA ILE A 559 7.55 -21.24 7.32
C ILE A 559 7.03 -22.50 8.02
N GLU A 560 7.87 -23.51 8.22
CA GLU A 560 7.48 -24.73 8.94
C GLU A 560 7.19 -24.44 10.41
N GLN A 561 7.97 -23.56 11.04
CA GLN A 561 7.79 -23.15 12.44
C GLN A 561 6.43 -22.48 12.68
N GLU A 562 5.91 -21.72 11.72
CA GLU A 562 4.61 -21.03 11.82
C GLU A 562 3.42 -22.00 11.87
N LYS A 563 3.58 -23.25 11.42
CA LYS A 563 2.52 -24.26 11.49
C LYS A 563 2.24 -24.70 12.92
N ALA A 564 1.02 -25.19 13.15
CA ALA A 564 0.66 -25.85 14.41
C ALA A 564 1.56 -27.06 14.65
N GLY A 565 1.89 -27.35 15.91
CA GLY A 565 2.92 -28.33 16.27
C GLY A 565 2.71 -29.73 15.70
N ASP A 566 1.45 -30.16 15.53
CA ASP A 566 1.03 -31.43 14.94
C ASP A 566 1.15 -31.48 13.40
N GLN A 567 1.29 -30.32 12.76
CA GLN A 567 1.42 -30.18 11.29
C GLN A 567 2.86 -29.94 10.83
N ARG A 568 3.81 -29.86 11.76
CA ARG A 568 5.23 -29.60 11.47
C ARG A 568 5.93 -30.88 11.01
N ASP A 569 6.61 -30.82 9.88
CA ASP A 569 7.43 -31.89 9.31
C ASP A 569 8.88 -31.43 9.11
N TRP A 570 9.63 -31.48 10.21
CA TRP A 570 11.05 -31.12 10.23
C TRP A 570 11.92 -32.07 9.39
N GLN A 571 11.54 -33.35 9.29
CA GLN A 571 12.32 -34.33 8.52
C GLN A 571 12.28 -33.97 7.04
N SER A 572 11.12 -33.62 6.49
CA SER A 572 11.02 -33.23 5.09
C SER A 572 11.74 -31.91 4.78
N VAL A 573 11.87 -30.98 5.75
CA VAL A 573 12.72 -29.80 5.60
C VAL A 573 14.20 -30.20 5.50
N LEU A 574 14.67 -31.09 6.38
CA LEU A 574 16.04 -31.60 6.34
C LEU A 574 16.35 -32.39 5.05
N ASP A 575 15.42 -33.22 4.57
CA ASP A 575 15.57 -33.96 3.33
C ASP A 575 15.71 -33.02 2.13
N CYS A 576 14.93 -31.93 2.10
CA CYS A 576 15.03 -30.88 1.09
C CYS A 576 16.41 -30.20 1.13
N LEU A 577 16.85 -29.77 2.32
CA LEU A 577 18.16 -29.13 2.49
C LEU A 577 19.33 -30.05 2.12
N LYS A 578 19.26 -31.33 2.48
CA LYS A 578 20.23 -32.34 2.10
C LYS A 578 20.29 -32.51 0.58
N ARG A 579 19.15 -32.47 -0.10
CA ARG A 579 19.14 -32.52 -1.56
C ARG A 579 19.77 -31.28 -2.18
N CYS A 580 19.58 -30.10 -1.59
CA CYS A 580 20.29 -28.88 -2.00
C CYS A 580 21.80 -29.01 -1.78
N GLU A 581 22.23 -29.59 -0.66
CA GLU A 581 23.65 -29.85 -0.34
C GLU A 581 24.30 -30.77 -1.38
N GLU A 582 23.62 -31.87 -1.75
CA GLU A 582 24.06 -32.80 -2.80
C GLU A 582 24.24 -32.11 -4.17
N ILE A 583 23.40 -31.11 -4.48
CA ILE A 583 23.54 -30.33 -5.72
C ILE A 583 24.71 -29.34 -5.63
N ALA A 584 24.87 -28.70 -4.46
CA ALA A 584 25.89 -27.67 -4.24
C ALA A 584 27.30 -28.23 -3.99
N SER A 585 27.48 -29.54 -3.77
CA SER A 585 28.76 -30.15 -3.39
C SER A 585 29.89 -29.88 -4.40
N ASP A 586 29.54 -29.76 -5.68
CA ASP A 586 30.48 -29.58 -6.77
C ASP A 586 30.71 -28.10 -7.13
N TRP A 587 30.05 -27.18 -6.40
CA TRP A 587 30.13 -25.75 -6.66
C TRP A 587 31.40 -25.17 -6.02
N LYS A 588 32.12 -24.31 -6.76
CA LYS A 588 33.39 -23.71 -6.30
C LYS A 588 33.20 -22.52 -5.34
N THR A 589 31.99 -22.28 -4.86
CA THR A 589 31.61 -21.11 -4.06
C THR A 589 30.92 -21.54 -2.77
N PRO A 590 31.40 -21.13 -1.59
CA PRO A 590 30.88 -21.65 -0.34
C PRO A 590 29.64 -20.92 0.20
N LEU A 591 29.17 -19.83 -0.43
CA LEU A 591 28.01 -19.04 0.04
C LEU A 591 26.76 -19.90 0.24
N VAL A 592 26.35 -20.64 -0.80
CA VAL A 592 25.13 -21.45 -0.76
C VAL A 592 25.29 -22.63 0.20
N SER A 593 26.43 -23.32 0.18
CA SER A 593 26.70 -24.41 1.12
C SER A 593 26.69 -23.93 2.58
N ALA A 594 27.21 -22.73 2.86
CA ALA A 594 27.14 -22.12 4.19
C ALA A 594 25.70 -21.82 4.62
N CYS A 595 24.87 -21.29 3.71
CA CYS A 595 23.45 -21.02 4.00
C CYS A 595 22.63 -22.30 4.20
N ILE A 596 22.87 -23.34 3.37
CA ILE A 596 22.24 -24.65 3.53
C ILE A 596 22.58 -25.24 4.91
N LEU A 597 23.88 -25.27 5.26
CA LEU A 597 24.33 -25.78 6.55
C LEU A 597 23.72 -24.96 7.70
N ARG A 598 23.76 -23.63 7.62
CA ARG A 598 23.12 -22.75 8.61
C ARG A 598 21.65 -23.12 8.85
N SER A 599 20.87 -23.32 7.79
CA SER A 599 19.46 -23.69 7.91
C SER A 599 19.25 -25.11 8.44
N GLN A 600 20.11 -26.08 8.09
CA GLN A 600 20.11 -27.42 8.69
C GLN A 600 20.37 -27.34 10.21
N LEU A 601 21.35 -26.52 10.62
CA LEU A 601 21.70 -26.32 12.03
C LEU A 601 20.53 -25.72 12.82
N SER A 602 19.78 -24.77 12.26
CA SER A 602 18.57 -24.22 12.89
C SER A 602 17.58 -25.32 13.26
N VAL A 603 17.24 -26.19 12.31
CA VAL A 603 16.28 -27.28 12.53
C VAL A 603 16.80 -28.26 13.57
N ARG A 604 18.05 -28.70 13.44
CA ARG A 604 18.63 -29.72 14.32
C ARG A 604 18.80 -29.23 15.76
N ILE A 605 19.25 -27.99 15.96
CA ILE A 605 19.55 -27.45 17.28
C ILE A 605 18.27 -26.93 17.96
N VAL A 606 17.50 -26.10 17.27
CA VAL A 606 16.35 -25.42 17.90
C VAL A 606 15.16 -26.36 18.02
N HIS A 607 14.89 -27.19 17.01
CA HIS A 607 13.68 -28.01 16.94
C HIS A 607 13.89 -29.47 17.31
N LEU A 608 15.00 -30.10 16.88
CA LEU A 608 15.34 -31.48 17.24
C LEU A 608 16.19 -31.61 18.51
N LYS A 609 16.70 -30.48 19.04
CA LYS A 609 17.54 -30.43 20.26
C LYS A 609 18.82 -31.25 20.19
N GLU A 610 19.38 -31.43 18.98
CA GLU A 610 20.69 -32.05 18.77
C GLU A 610 21.80 -31.00 18.96
N THR A 611 22.84 -31.29 19.76
CA THR A 611 23.96 -30.35 19.96
C THR A 611 25.31 -30.87 19.49
N ASP A 612 25.57 -32.17 19.59
CA ASP A 612 26.95 -32.68 19.43
C ASP A 612 27.35 -32.87 17.96
N SER A 613 26.54 -33.60 17.18
CA SER A 613 26.79 -33.81 15.74
C SER A 613 26.76 -32.50 14.93
N PRO A 614 25.80 -31.57 15.12
CA PRO A 614 25.79 -30.28 14.42
C PRO A 614 27.08 -29.46 14.60
N GLN A 615 27.67 -29.47 15.81
CA GLN A 615 28.93 -28.75 16.07
C GLN A 615 30.12 -29.34 15.33
N ILE A 616 30.22 -30.68 15.26
CA ILE A 616 31.31 -31.36 14.54
C ILE A 616 31.27 -31.02 13.05
N GLU A 617 30.06 -31.00 12.47
CA GLU A 617 29.85 -30.63 11.07
C GLU A 617 30.21 -29.16 10.81
N ALA A 618 29.77 -28.26 11.70
CA ALA A 618 30.10 -26.84 11.62
C ALA A 618 31.61 -26.60 11.74
N GLU A 619 32.32 -27.27 12.66
CA GLU A 619 33.78 -27.15 12.79
C GLU A 619 34.51 -27.65 11.53
N ARG A 620 34.07 -28.79 10.98
CA ARG A 620 34.63 -29.30 9.72
C ARG A 620 34.44 -28.31 8.58
N PHE A 621 33.24 -27.73 8.45
CA PHE A 621 32.96 -26.72 7.42
C PHE A 621 33.79 -25.45 7.64
N TYR A 622 33.88 -24.96 8.87
CA TYR A 622 34.66 -23.77 9.22
C TYR A 622 36.13 -23.93 8.85
N GLY A 623 36.75 -25.07 9.22
CA GLY A 623 38.15 -25.36 8.90
C GLY A 623 38.40 -25.61 7.41
N ALA A 624 37.45 -26.17 6.68
CA ALA A 624 37.57 -26.36 5.23
C ALA A 624 37.51 -25.04 4.43
N ASN A 625 37.01 -23.96 5.03
CA ASN A 625 36.74 -22.68 4.37
C ASN A 625 37.55 -21.51 4.95
N GLU A 626 38.78 -21.76 5.43
CA GLU A 626 39.66 -20.73 6.02
C GLU A 626 39.94 -19.51 5.14
N SER A 627 39.89 -19.67 3.82
CA SER A 627 40.08 -18.57 2.85
C SER A 627 38.79 -17.80 2.52
N HIS A 628 37.65 -18.20 3.10
CA HIS A 628 36.33 -17.66 2.80
C HIS A 628 35.61 -17.14 4.06
N GLU A 629 36.06 -15.98 4.55
CA GLU A 629 35.57 -15.33 5.78
C GLU A 629 34.04 -15.21 5.86
N LEU A 630 33.36 -14.91 4.75
CA LEU A 630 31.91 -14.78 4.74
C LEU A 630 31.20 -16.12 5.03
N ALA A 631 31.66 -17.21 4.43
CA ALA A 631 31.08 -18.53 4.66
C ALA A 631 31.29 -18.97 6.11
N GLN A 632 32.47 -18.68 6.67
CA GLN A 632 32.77 -18.89 8.08
C GLN A 632 31.85 -18.06 8.99
N PHE A 633 31.60 -16.80 8.62
CA PHE A 633 30.69 -15.91 9.36
C PHE A 633 29.25 -16.42 9.35
N ILE A 634 28.69 -16.79 8.19
CA ILE A 634 27.29 -17.25 8.06
C ILE A 634 27.01 -18.45 8.96
N VAL A 635 27.93 -19.42 9.02
CA VAL A 635 27.81 -20.60 9.89
C VAL A 635 28.03 -20.24 11.35
N SER A 636 29.03 -19.39 11.65
CA SER A 636 29.31 -18.97 13.04
C SER A 636 28.17 -18.16 13.64
N ASP A 637 27.61 -17.19 12.91
CA ASP A 637 26.44 -16.40 13.30
C ASP A 637 25.23 -17.28 13.57
N GLY A 638 24.97 -18.24 12.68
CA GLY A 638 23.82 -19.13 12.79
C GLY A 638 23.93 -20.03 14.00
N LEU A 639 25.05 -20.74 14.13
CA LEU A 639 25.27 -21.65 15.24
C LEU A 639 25.29 -20.92 16.59
N ALA A 640 25.93 -19.74 16.66
CA ALA A 640 25.89 -18.88 17.82
C ALA A 640 24.45 -18.50 18.20
N THR A 641 23.64 -18.08 17.22
CA THR A 641 22.21 -17.76 17.44
C THR A 641 21.45 -18.95 18.01
N TRP A 642 21.54 -20.11 17.36
CA TRP A 642 20.72 -21.27 17.69
C TRP A 642 21.10 -21.91 19.02
N LEU A 643 22.40 -21.91 19.38
CA LEU A 643 22.85 -22.37 20.69
C LEU A 643 22.40 -21.42 21.81
N ILE A 644 22.41 -20.10 21.57
CA ILE A 644 21.89 -19.11 22.50
C ILE A 644 20.38 -19.28 22.71
N ASP A 645 19.62 -19.53 21.64
CA ASP A 645 18.16 -19.70 21.70
C ASP A 645 17.73 -20.93 22.54
N ILE A 646 18.60 -21.93 22.68
CA ILE A 646 18.40 -23.08 23.58
C ILE A 646 19.17 -22.96 24.90
N ASP A 647 19.68 -21.77 25.22
CA ASP A 647 20.45 -21.40 26.42
C ASP A 647 21.73 -22.23 26.66
N ARG A 648 22.36 -22.74 25.59
CA ARG A 648 23.64 -23.48 25.62
C ARG A 648 24.85 -22.57 25.37
N TRP A 649 25.07 -21.64 26.28
CA TRP A 649 26.16 -20.66 26.21
C TRP A 649 27.56 -21.28 26.33
N ASP A 650 27.65 -22.42 27.01
CA ASP A 650 28.86 -23.23 27.11
C ASP A 650 29.39 -23.65 25.74
N LEU A 651 28.50 -23.94 24.80
CA LEU A 651 28.82 -24.29 23.43
C LEU A 651 28.90 -23.07 22.50
N ALA A 652 28.11 -22.03 22.78
CA ALA A 652 28.00 -20.85 21.92
C ALA A 652 29.26 -19.95 21.96
N SER A 653 30.02 -19.95 23.07
CA SER A 653 31.11 -18.99 23.34
C SER A 653 32.11 -18.84 22.17
N THR A 654 32.62 -19.96 21.66
CA THR A 654 33.56 -20.01 20.53
C THR A 654 32.96 -19.41 19.27
N TRP A 655 31.70 -19.73 18.96
CA TRP A 655 31.01 -19.33 17.74
C TRP A 655 30.59 -17.86 17.77
N VAL A 656 30.11 -17.37 18.91
CA VAL A 656 29.83 -15.94 19.13
C VAL A 656 31.12 -15.13 18.95
N THR A 657 32.23 -15.61 19.50
CA THR A 657 33.53 -14.94 19.36
C THR A 657 34.00 -14.90 17.90
N ARG A 658 33.83 -15.99 17.14
CA ARG A 658 34.13 -16.03 15.70
C ARG A 658 33.25 -15.07 14.91
N ALA A 659 31.94 -15.08 15.15
CA ALA A 659 30.98 -14.20 14.46
C ALA A 659 31.22 -12.72 14.78
N TYR A 660 31.58 -12.39 16.01
CA TYR A 660 31.93 -11.02 16.42
C TYR A 660 33.15 -10.45 15.70
N ARG A 661 34.12 -11.29 15.29
CA ARG A 661 35.35 -10.83 14.61
C ARG A 661 35.14 -10.42 13.15
N PHE A 662 33.97 -10.72 12.57
CA PHE A 662 33.63 -10.29 11.23
C PHE A 662 33.43 -8.76 11.20
N ASP A 663 34.02 -8.09 10.22
CA ASP A 663 34.09 -6.60 10.16
C ASP A 663 34.00 -6.04 8.73
N LYS A 664 33.38 -6.79 7.81
CA LYS A 664 33.10 -6.32 6.45
C LYS A 664 31.82 -5.46 6.43
N PRO A 665 31.55 -4.62 5.42
CA PRO A 665 30.29 -3.87 5.37
C PRO A 665 29.03 -4.76 5.23
N ASP A 666 29.20 -6.04 4.92
CA ASP A 666 28.13 -6.98 4.62
C ASP A 666 27.37 -7.42 5.90
N PHE A 667 26.04 -7.46 5.87
CA PHE A 667 25.16 -7.87 6.99
C PHE A 667 25.19 -7.01 8.27
N PRO A 668 24.91 -5.70 8.19
CA PRO A 668 24.95 -4.81 9.35
C PRO A 668 24.05 -5.28 10.51
N LEU A 669 22.89 -5.89 10.22
CA LEU A 669 22.00 -6.44 11.25
C LEU A 669 22.64 -7.58 12.03
N HIS A 670 23.24 -8.55 11.35
CA HIS A 670 23.85 -9.71 12.00
C HIS A 670 25.09 -9.29 12.81
N GLN A 671 25.87 -8.34 12.31
CA GLN A 671 27.01 -7.80 13.06
C GLN A 671 26.57 -7.08 14.33
N GLN A 672 25.54 -6.24 14.23
CA GLN A 672 24.97 -5.59 15.41
C GLN A 672 24.51 -6.63 16.45
N LEU A 673 23.75 -7.64 16.02
CA LEU A 673 23.26 -8.69 16.91
C LEU A 673 24.41 -9.51 17.54
N ASN A 674 25.46 -9.84 16.78
CA ASN A 674 26.61 -10.58 17.30
C ASN A 674 27.47 -9.74 18.25
N ALA A 675 27.59 -8.43 18.04
CA ALA A 675 28.22 -7.52 18.98
C ALA A 675 27.46 -7.48 20.32
N LEU A 676 26.13 -7.43 20.29
CA LEU A 676 25.29 -7.52 21.50
C LEU A 676 25.45 -8.88 22.20
N ARG A 677 25.37 -9.99 21.46
CA ARG A 677 25.55 -11.35 22.00
C ARG A 677 26.94 -11.56 22.61
N TYR A 678 27.98 -11.01 22.00
CA TYR A 678 29.34 -11.07 22.54
C TYR A 678 29.46 -10.26 23.84
N GLY A 679 28.83 -9.09 23.93
CA GLY A 679 28.71 -8.34 25.19
C GLY A 679 28.00 -9.15 26.28
N HIS A 680 26.92 -9.86 25.94
CA HIS A 680 26.21 -10.75 26.87
C HIS A 680 27.07 -11.94 27.32
N LEU A 681 27.86 -12.53 26.42
CA LEU A 681 28.80 -13.59 26.76
C LEU A 681 29.83 -13.12 27.79
N LEU A 682 30.46 -11.97 27.56
CA LEU A 682 31.44 -11.38 28.48
C LEU A 682 30.86 -11.09 29.87
N LEU A 683 29.60 -10.61 29.93
CA LEU A 683 28.89 -10.41 31.18
C LEU A 683 28.68 -11.74 31.93
N ARG A 684 28.32 -12.81 31.22
CA ARG A 684 28.13 -14.16 31.80
C ARG A 684 29.44 -14.79 32.28
N GLU A 685 30.55 -14.58 31.57
CA GLU A 685 31.88 -15.10 31.92
C GLU A 685 32.56 -14.32 33.06
N GLY A 686 31.93 -13.27 33.58
CA GLY A 686 32.49 -12.45 34.66
C GLY A 686 33.57 -11.46 34.22
N ALA A 687 33.68 -11.18 32.91
CA ALA A 687 34.58 -10.19 32.33
C ALA A 687 33.80 -9.08 31.60
N PRO A 688 32.86 -8.37 32.27
CA PRO A 688 31.94 -7.44 31.63
C PRO A 688 32.67 -6.31 30.90
N SER A 689 32.23 -6.00 29.68
CA SER A 689 32.75 -4.89 28.87
C SER A 689 31.64 -4.22 28.06
N ALA A 690 31.64 -2.88 28.06
CA ALA A 690 30.68 -2.07 27.29
C ALA A 690 31.04 -2.00 25.78
N VAL A 691 32.31 -2.25 25.43
CA VAL A 691 32.85 -2.08 24.06
C VAL A 691 32.01 -2.81 22.98
N PRO A 692 31.55 -4.06 23.18
CA PRO A 692 30.73 -4.72 22.16
C PRO A 692 29.38 -4.03 21.93
N PHE A 693 28.76 -3.48 22.98
CA PHE A 693 27.50 -2.75 22.86
C PHE A 693 27.69 -1.40 22.17
N GLU A 694 28.78 -0.69 22.48
CA GLU A 694 29.16 0.55 21.79
C GLU A 694 29.39 0.30 20.29
N ARG A 695 30.06 -0.80 19.94
CA ARG A 695 30.21 -1.23 18.54
C ARG A 695 28.85 -1.50 17.89
N ALA A 696 27.93 -2.16 18.58
CA ALA A 696 26.57 -2.41 18.08
C ALA A 696 25.79 -1.11 17.81
N ILE A 697 25.95 -0.10 18.66
CA ILE A 697 25.36 1.24 18.46
C ILE A 697 26.02 1.94 17.26
N ALA A 698 27.35 1.86 17.13
CA ALA A 698 28.08 2.46 16.01
C ALA A 698 27.63 1.88 14.65
N ILE A 699 27.51 0.55 14.54
CA ILE A 699 26.97 -0.13 13.34
C ILE A 699 25.55 0.35 13.04
N GLY A 700 24.71 0.46 14.06
CA GLY A 700 23.34 0.96 13.94
C GLY A 700 23.28 2.38 13.38
N ASN A 701 24.18 3.26 13.82
CA ASN A 701 24.20 4.67 13.42
C ASN A 701 24.84 4.91 12.04
N SER A 702 25.71 4.02 11.57
CA SER A 702 26.41 4.18 10.29
C SER A 702 25.74 3.48 9.09
N SER A 703 24.82 2.56 9.34
CA SER A 703 24.16 1.75 8.29
C SER A 703 22.84 2.37 7.83
N GLU A 704 22.67 2.54 6.52
CA GLU A 704 21.40 2.96 5.90
C GLU A 704 20.34 1.83 5.89
N ASP A 705 20.76 0.57 6.05
CA ASP A 705 19.87 -0.61 6.04
C ASP A 705 19.20 -0.86 7.41
N LEU A 706 19.71 -0.25 8.48
CA LEU A 706 19.23 -0.46 9.85
C LEU A 706 18.22 0.61 10.27
N THR A 707 17.10 0.15 10.82
CA THR A 707 16.05 1.04 11.30
C THR A 707 16.43 1.73 12.60
N LEU A 708 15.76 2.84 12.93
CA LEU A 708 15.88 3.46 14.26
C LEU A 708 15.62 2.45 15.39
N PHE A 709 14.69 1.51 15.23
CA PHE A 709 14.44 0.48 16.25
C PHE A 709 15.64 -0.43 16.47
N ASN A 710 16.43 -0.73 15.42
CA ASN A 710 17.68 -1.47 15.58
C ASN A 710 18.68 -0.70 16.46
N GLN A 711 18.77 0.61 16.27
CA GLN A 711 19.61 1.49 17.10
C GLN A 711 19.11 1.56 18.56
N LEU A 712 17.78 1.69 18.77
CA LEU A 712 17.19 1.72 20.10
C LEU A 712 17.33 0.39 20.84
N LYS A 713 17.23 -0.76 20.14
CA LYS A 713 17.51 -2.08 20.71
C LYS A 713 18.93 -2.19 21.25
N ALA A 714 19.93 -1.74 20.48
CA ALA A 714 21.32 -1.77 20.92
C ALA A 714 21.55 -0.93 22.19
N ARG A 715 20.94 0.27 22.26
CA ARG A 715 20.98 1.11 23.46
C ARG A 715 20.25 0.48 24.66
N ALA A 716 19.11 -0.18 24.43
CA ALA A 716 18.35 -0.84 25.49
C ALA A 716 19.09 -2.05 26.08
N GLU A 717 19.83 -2.80 25.26
CA GLU A 717 20.73 -3.86 25.75
C GLU A 717 21.94 -3.29 26.51
N LEU A 718 22.52 -2.17 26.07
CA LEU A 718 23.57 -1.47 26.82
C LEU A 718 23.07 -0.98 28.19
N ALA A 719 21.85 -0.45 28.26
CA ALA A 719 21.23 -0.09 29.53
C ALA A 719 21.07 -1.32 30.44
N THR A 720 20.65 -2.46 29.90
CA THR A 720 20.59 -3.72 30.66
C THR A 720 21.97 -4.15 31.18
N PHE A 721 23.03 -3.94 30.41
CA PHE A 721 24.41 -4.13 30.85
C PHE A 721 24.79 -3.21 32.02
N PHE A 722 24.48 -1.91 31.95
CA PHE A 722 24.75 -0.97 33.04
C PHE A 722 23.97 -1.30 34.31
N TRP A 723 22.73 -1.79 34.17
CA TRP A 723 21.97 -2.33 35.29
C TRP A 723 22.69 -3.52 35.95
N LYS A 724 23.09 -4.52 35.16
CA LYS A 724 23.74 -5.73 35.68
C LYS A 724 25.14 -5.49 36.26
N THR A 725 25.79 -4.38 35.89
CA THR A 725 27.10 -3.97 36.43
C THR A 725 27.01 -2.90 37.52
N GLY A 726 25.81 -2.48 37.92
CA GLY A 726 25.60 -1.50 39.00
C GLY A 726 25.93 -0.05 38.63
N GLN A 727 26.05 0.28 37.35
CA GLN A 727 26.39 1.62 36.85
C GLN A 727 25.13 2.47 36.65
N ILE A 728 24.48 2.85 37.77
CA ILE A 728 23.16 3.52 37.75
C ILE A 728 23.15 4.85 36.98
N GLY A 729 24.23 5.64 37.05
CA GLY A 729 24.34 6.92 36.34
C GLY A 729 24.31 6.74 34.81
N GLU A 730 25.14 5.84 34.29
CA GLU A 730 25.21 5.50 32.87
C GLU A 730 23.94 4.82 32.38
N LEU A 731 23.35 3.96 33.22
CA LEU A 731 22.05 3.35 32.98
C LEU A 731 20.98 4.42 32.75
N PHE A 732 20.83 5.40 33.64
CA PHE A 732 19.82 6.44 33.50
C PHE A 732 20.02 7.27 32.23
N ALA A 733 21.26 7.64 31.91
CA ALA A 733 21.57 8.40 30.70
C ALA A 733 21.21 7.61 29.44
N THR A 734 21.69 6.37 29.34
CA THR A 734 21.41 5.48 28.20
C THR A 734 19.92 5.20 28.04
N TRP A 735 19.22 4.97 29.15
CA TRP A 735 17.78 4.70 29.14
C TRP A 735 16.95 5.94 28.76
N SER A 736 17.40 7.13 29.16
CA SER A 736 16.80 8.39 28.72
C SER A 736 16.78 8.50 27.20
N ASP A 737 17.88 8.17 26.52
CA ASP A 737 17.96 8.18 25.05
C ASP A 737 17.00 7.16 24.42
N VAL A 738 16.88 5.97 25.02
CA VAL A 738 15.93 4.94 24.56
C VAL A 738 14.49 5.46 24.64
N VAL A 739 14.10 6.03 25.78
CA VAL A 739 12.75 6.56 26.00
C VAL A 739 12.47 7.75 25.08
N ARG A 740 13.40 8.71 24.94
CA ARG A 740 13.24 9.85 24.03
C ARG A 740 13.06 9.39 22.58
N GLY A 741 13.95 8.54 22.09
CA GLY A 741 13.87 8.03 20.71
C GLY A 741 12.58 7.27 20.43
N LEU A 742 12.10 6.48 21.40
CA LEU A 742 10.85 5.75 21.29
C LEU A 742 9.61 6.65 21.26
N LEU A 743 9.59 7.72 22.06
CA LEU A 743 8.48 8.67 22.13
C LEU A 743 8.44 9.62 20.93
N GLU A 744 9.61 10.06 20.44
CA GLU A 744 9.73 10.95 19.28
C GLU A 744 9.30 10.25 17.97
N HIS A 745 9.56 8.95 17.85
CA HIS A 745 9.28 8.16 16.65
C HIS A 745 8.14 7.17 16.89
N ARG A 746 6.99 7.71 17.29
CA ARG A 746 5.77 6.92 17.54
C ARG A 746 5.05 6.58 16.24
N GLU A 747 5.09 5.31 15.86
CA GLU A 747 4.43 4.78 14.65
C GLU A 747 3.10 4.05 14.97
N ASP A 748 2.89 3.61 16.21
CA ASP A 748 1.72 2.82 16.66
C ASP A 748 1.44 1.52 15.87
N ASP A 749 2.42 1.04 15.10
CA ASP A 749 2.38 -0.27 14.44
C ASP A 749 2.67 -1.42 15.44
N GLU A 750 2.57 -2.68 15.01
CA GLU A 750 2.84 -3.81 15.90
C GLU A 750 4.28 -3.85 16.41
N ARG A 751 5.26 -3.42 15.60
CA ARG A 751 6.68 -3.45 15.97
C ARG A 751 6.97 -2.44 17.08
N TRP A 752 6.51 -1.21 16.91
CA TRP A 752 6.62 -0.15 17.91
C TRP A 752 5.93 -0.55 19.21
N LYS A 753 4.69 -1.10 19.14
CA LYS A 753 3.95 -1.55 20.32
C LYS A 753 4.69 -2.65 21.09
N ASN A 754 5.25 -3.63 20.39
CA ASN A 754 6.04 -4.69 21.02
C ASN A 754 7.28 -4.12 21.74
N PHE A 755 8.04 -3.25 21.08
CA PHE A 755 9.20 -2.63 21.69
C PHE A 755 8.80 -1.74 22.88
N PHE A 756 7.72 -0.96 22.75
CA PHE A 756 7.19 -0.12 23.83
C PHE A 756 6.85 -0.93 25.07
N MET A 757 6.21 -2.10 24.92
CA MET A 757 5.89 -2.95 26.06
C MET A 757 7.13 -3.49 26.78
N LEU A 758 8.19 -3.86 26.04
CA LEU A 758 9.47 -4.27 26.63
C LEU A 758 10.16 -3.11 27.35
N ALA A 759 10.19 -1.93 26.73
CA ALA A 759 10.73 -0.72 27.33
C ALA A 759 9.93 -0.32 28.58
N ALA A 760 8.59 -0.42 28.55
CA ALA A 760 7.75 -0.10 29.70
C ALA A 760 7.98 -1.05 30.88
N ASN A 761 8.18 -2.35 30.61
CA ASN A 761 8.56 -3.33 31.63
C ASN A 761 9.87 -2.93 32.31
N ASN A 762 10.91 -2.67 31.52
CA ASN A 762 12.23 -2.34 32.04
C ASN A 762 12.24 -0.98 32.76
N MET A 763 11.52 0.00 32.23
CA MET A 763 11.32 1.31 32.87
C MET A 763 10.72 1.14 34.27
N SER A 764 9.65 0.35 34.38
CA SER A 764 8.99 0.06 35.67
C SER A 764 9.97 -0.62 36.63
N PHE A 765 10.77 -1.57 36.14
CA PHE A 765 11.75 -2.28 36.95
C PHE A 765 12.90 -1.39 37.44
N TYR A 766 13.46 -0.55 36.57
CA TYR A 766 14.59 0.33 36.91
C TYR A 766 14.19 1.46 37.87
N SER A 767 12.98 2.00 37.73
CA SER A 767 12.53 3.17 38.50
C SER A 767 11.80 2.86 39.81
N SER A 768 11.39 1.61 40.06
CA SER A 768 10.54 1.30 41.22
C SER A 768 11.06 0.11 42.04
N ALA A 769 11.38 0.37 43.31
CA ALA A 769 11.69 -0.69 44.27
C ALA A 769 10.48 -1.62 44.50
N LEU A 770 9.25 -1.10 44.46
CA LEU A 770 8.04 -1.91 44.58
C LEU A 770 7.89 -2.87 43.40
N ALA A 771 8.13 -2.39 42.18
CA ALA A 771 8.11 -3.24 40.98
C ALA A 771 9.12 -4.38 41.09
N ARG A 772 10.31 -4.12 41.66
CA ARG A 772 11.34 -5.14 41.93
C ARG A 772 10.88 -6.21 42.95
N THR A 773 9.99 -5.86 43.88
CA THR A 773 9.40 -6.82 44.82
C THR A 773 8.21 -7.62 44.27
N GLN A 774 7.66 -7.22 43.12
CA GLN A 774 6.48 -7.84 42.50
C GLN A 774 6.82 -8.75 41.31
N VAL A 775 8.08 -9.15 41.17
CA VAL A 775 8.55 -10.03 40.08
C VAL A 775 7.86 -11.40 40.10
N ASP A 776 7.56 -11.92 41.30
CA ASP A 776 6.92 -13.23 41.48
C ASP A 776 5.40 -13.22 41.19
N GLU A 777 4.80 -12.04 40.97
CA GLU A 777 3.35 -11.87 40.69
C GLU A 777 3.04 -11.74 39.18
N ASP A 778 3.99 -12.06 38.29
CA ASP A 778 3.88 -11.96 36.82
C ASP A 778 3.51 -10.56 36.28
N LEU A 779 3.67 -9.50 37.09
CA LEU A 779 3.36 -8.11 36.72
C LEU A 779 4.53 -7.42 36.00
N VAL A 780 5.76 -7.70 36.43
CA VAL A 780 7.00 -7.13 35.88
C VAL A 780 8.04 -8.23 35.79
N THR A 781 8.73 -8.31 34.65
CA THR A 781 9.83 -9.26 34.43
C THR A 781 11.17 -8.58 34.69
N GLU A 782 12.07 -9.24 35.41
CA GLU A 782 13.44 -8.75 35.58
C GLU A 782 14.13 -8.56 34.21
N PRO A 783 14.77 -7.41 33.95
CA PRO A 783 15.58 -7.19 32.75
C PRO A 783 16.71 -8.22 32.65
N ARG A 784 16.75 -8.95 31.55
CA ARG A 784 17.78 -9.96 31.25
C ARG A 784 18.53 -9.60 29.97
N PRO A 785 19.85 -9.87 29.90
CA PRO A 785 20.61 -9.70 28.66
C PRO A 785 19.95 -10.48 27.52
N GLY A 786 19.68 -9.81 26.39
CA GLY A 786 19.06 -10.41 25.21
C GLY A 786 17.55 -10.17 25.09
N MET A 787 16.92 -9.49 26.04
CA MET A 787 15.46 -9.29 26.07
C MET A 787 14.91 -8.50 24.87
N PHE A 788 15.69 -7.61 24.25
CA PHE A 788 15.30 -6.79 23.10
C PHE A 788 15.67 -7.41 21.74
N ILE A 789 16.54 -8.43 21.75
CA ILE A 789 17.00 -9.13 20.55
C ILE A 789 16.46 -10.57 20.43
N GLY A 790 15.87 -11.12 21.48
CA GLY A 790 15.20 -12.43 21.46
C GLY A 790 13.79 -12.39 20.84
N GLY A 791 13.31 -13.56 20.39
CA GLY A 791 11.96 -13.71 19.84
C GLY A 791 10.88 -13.68 20.94
N VAL A 792 10.28 -12.51 21.17
CA VAL A 792 9.20 -12.35 22.15
C VAL A 792 7.85 -12.67 21.49
N GLN A 793 6.96 -13.34 22.22
CA GLN A 793 5.53 -13.41 21.86
C GLN A 793 4.98 -12.00 21.61
N SER A 794 4.02 -11.85 20.68
CA SER A 794 3.44 -10.53 20.40
C SER A 794 2.83 -9.91 21.67
N LEU A 795 3.47 -8.86 22.17
CA LEU A 795 3.02 -8.05 23.31
C LEU A 795 2.08 -6.92 22.87
N SER A 796 1.85 -6.75 21.56
CA SER A 796 1.03 -5.68 20.97
C SER A 796 -0.39 -5.64 21.54
N SER A 797 -0.94 -6.80 21.90
CA SER A 797 -2.25 -6.95 22.54
C SER A 797 -2.34 -6.36 23.96
N ARG A 798 -1.21 -6.22 24.66
CA ARG A 798 -1.14 -5.61 26.00
C ARG A 798 -1.03 -4.08 25.96
N TYR A 799 -0.72 -3.52 24.80
CA TYR A 799 -0.55 -2.08 24.65
C TYR A 799 -1.86 -1.31 24.84
N ARG A 800 -1.82 -0.26 25.68
CA ARG A 800 -2.93 0.65 25.93
C ARG A 800 -2.50 2.10 25.62
N PRO A 801 -3.07 2.77 24.60
CA PRO A 801 -2.69 4.14 24.25
C PRO A 801 -2.84 5.14 25.40
N GLY A 802 -3.84 4.95 26.26
CA GLY A 802 -4.10 5.83 27.41
C GLY A 802 -3.05 5.76 28.52
N LEU A 803 -2.10 4.81 28.47
CA LEU A 803 -1.07 4.61 29.49
C LEU A 803 0.34 5.01 29.02
N VAL A 804 0.48 5.59 27.82
CA VAL A 804 1.79 5.95 27.27
C VAL A 804 2.53 6.96 28.16
N PHE A 805 1.81 7.85 28.85
CA PHE A 805 2.38 8.84 29.76
C PHE A 805 3.12 8.22 30.97
N LEU A 806 2.84 6.96 31.33
CA LEU A 806 3.52 6.31 32.46
C LEU A 806 5.02 6.13 32.22
N MET A 807 5.45 6.01 30.96
CA MET A 807 6.87 5.85 30.62
C MET A 807 7.70 7.11 30.95
N PRO A 808 7.38 8.31 30.42
CA PRO A 808 8.04 9.54 30.84
C PRO A 808 7.76 9.88 32.32
N GLY A 809 6.61 9.48 32.89
CA GLY A 809 6.32 9.67 34.31
C GLY A 809 7.28 8.89 35.20
N GLY A 810 7.55 7.63 34.86
CA GLY A 810 8.57 6.81 35.52
C GLY A 810 9.99 7.39 35.38
N MET A 811 10.31 8.02 34.24
CA MET A 811 11.57 8.75 34.06
C MET A 811 11.67 9.97 34.99
N ALA A 812 10.57 10.73 35.16
CA ALA A 812 10.52 11.88 36.07
C ALA A 812 10.77 11.46 37.51
N GLN A 813 10.08 10.40 37.96
CA GLN A 813 10.26 9.83 39.30
C GLN A 813 11.70 9.35 39.50
N TRP A 814 12.27 8.63 38.53
CA TRP A 814 13.61 8.08 38.67
C TRP A 814 14.69 9.17 38.68
N ALA A 815 14.54 10.19 37.83
CA ALA A 815 15.42 11.36 37.83
C ALA A 815 15.40 12.07 39.19
N ASP A 816 14.20 12.24 39.76
CA ASP A 816 14.00 12.80 41.09
C ASP A 816 14.71 11.95 42.16
N GLU A 817 14.49 10.64 42.15
CA GLU A 817 15.20 9.71 43.06
C GLU A 817 16.73 9.81 42.96
N LEU A 818 17.28 10.07 41.77
CA LEU A 818 18.72 10.27 41.55
C LEU A 818 19.21 11.69 41.88
N GLY A 819 18.32 12.64 42.20
CA GLY A 819 18.67 14.05 42.47
C GLY A 819 18.94 14.88 41.24
N LYS A 820 18.45 14.42 40.08
CA LYS A 820 18.54 15.10 38.79
C LYS A 820 17.33 16.00 38.59
N GLU A 821 17.22 17.06 39.39
CA GLU A 821 16.02 17.92 39.46
C GLU A 821 15.62 18.54 38.11
N ARG A 822 16.60 18.91 37.27
CA ARG A 822 16.32 19.47 35.95
C ARG A 822 15.74 18.42 35.01
N GLU A 823 16.37 17.25 34.91
CA GLU A 823 15.82 16.15 34.11
C GLU A 823 14.45 15.66 34.65
N ALA A 824 14.24 15.67 35.97
CA ALA A 824 12.96 15.32 36.58
C ALA A 824 11.83 16.26 36.14
N ALA A 825 12.07 17.56 36.18
CA ALA A 825 11.12 18.57 35.70
C ALA A 825 10.86 18.46 34.19
N GLU A 826 11.91 18.23 33.38
CA GLU A 826 11.74 18.01 31.94
C GLU A 826 10.84 16.80 31.62
N TRP A 827 11.09 15.67 32.28
CA TRP A 827 10.30 14.45 32.10
C TRP A 827 8.86 14.60 32.61
N ALA A 828 8.64 15.35 33.70
CA ALA A 828 7.30 15.69 34.17
C ALA A 828 6.52 16.50 33.12
N GLY A 829 7.13 17.52 32.51
CA GLY A 829 6.51 18.27 31.41
C GLY A 829 6.22 17.42 30.17
N ILE A 830 7.10 16.48 29.81
CA ILE A 830 6.84 15.51 28.72
C ILE A 830 5.62 14.62 29.06
N THR A 831 5.53 14.19 30.32
CA THR A 831 4.45 13.35 30.83
C THR A 831 3.10 14.02 30.70
N GLU A 832 2.99 15.29 31.12
CA GLU A 832 1.76 16.07 31.00
C GLU A 832 1.38 16.30 29.53
N LYS A 833 2.35 16.68 28.68
CA LYS A 833 2.08 16.90 27.25
C LYS A 833 1.52 15.66 26.55
N ILE A 834 2.00 14.47 26.91
CA ILE A 834 1.49 13.20 26.38
C ILE A 834 0.16 12.83 27.04
N GLY A 835 0.04 13.03 28.35
CA GLY A 835 -1.17 12.81 29.13
C GLY A 835 -2.35 13.62 28.60
N GLY A 836 -2.18 14.93 28.37
CA GLY A 836 -3.24 15.82 27.88
C GLY A 836 -3.79 15.46 26.50
N LYS A 837 -3.03 14.71 25.68
CA LYS A 837 -3.48 14.21 24.37
C LYS A 837 -4.22 12.88 24.46
N THR A 838 -4.19 12.21 25.61
CA THR A 838 -4.78 10.88 25.83
C THR A 838 -5.84 10.97 26.92
N SER A 839 -6.76 9.99 27.00
CA SER A 839 -7.83 9.98 28.01
C SER A 839 -7.32 9.90 29.47
N GLY A 840 -6.02 9.77 29.70
CA GLY A 840 -5.35 9.76 31.01
C GLY A 840 -4.86 11.12 31.51
N SER A 841 -5.26 12.23 30.89
CA SER A 841 -4.79 13.60 31.18
C SER A 841 -4.68 13.94 32.67
N ALA A 842 -5.67 13.58 33.48
CA ALA A 842 -5.66 13.94 34.89
C ALA A 842 -4.66 13.11 35.70
N LEU A 843 -4.49 11.80 35.41
CA LEU A 843 -3.51 10.97 36.11
C LEU A 843 -2.05 11.35 35.79
N ALA A 844 -1.80 11.81 34.57
CA ALA A 844 -0.47 12.28 34.18
C ALA A 844 0.01 13.45 35.05
N GLN A 845 -0.92 14.29 35.52
CA GLN A 845 -0.64 15.44 36.39
C GLN A 845 -0.02 15.05 37.74
N MET A 846 -0.21 13.81 38.21
CA MET A 846 0.43 13.33 39.44
C MET A 846 1.96 13.45 39.40
N TYR A 847 2.57 13.32 38.23
CA TYR A 847 4.03 13.37 38.08
C TYR A 847 4.60 14.80 38.16
N GLN A 848 3.76 15.83 38.21
CA GLN A 848 4.23 17.23 38.33
C GLN A 848 4.90 17.52 39.67
N MET A 849 4.68 16.69 40.69
CA MET A 849 5.41 16.79 41.96
C MET A 849 6.93 16.75 41.79
N HIS A 850 7.44 16.12 40.72
CA HIS A 850 8.86 16.01 40.44
C HIS A 850 9.48 17.29 39.83
N ALA A 851 8.65 18.25 39.39
CA ALA A 851 9.12 19.57 38.94
C ALA A 851 9.27 20.58 40.09
N ILE A 852 8.48 20.42 41.16
CA ILE A 852 8.40 21.34 42.30
C ILE A 852 9.76 21.62 42.96
N PRO A 853 10.65 20.64 43.23
CA PRO A 853 11.96 20.92 43.81
C PRO A 853 12.77 21.96 43.03
N LEU A 854 12.75 21.85 41.69
CA LEU A 854 13.45 22.78 40.81
C LEU A 854 12.80 24.17 40.85
N ASP A 855 11.48 24.23 40.83
CA ASP A 855 10.75 25.50 40.86
C ASP A 855 10.97 26.27 42.16
N VAL A 856 10.97 25.58 43.31
CA VAL A 856 11.29 26.20 44.60
C VAL A 856 12.73 26.73 44.60
N ARG A 857 13.69 25.93 44.14
CA ARG A 857 15.11 26.32 44.12
C ARG A 857 15.40 27.47 43.15
N GLU A 858 14.72 27.53 42.01
CA GLU A 858 14.88 28.57 41.00
C GLU A 858 13.92 29.76 41.22
N HIS A 859 13.27 29.84 42.39
CA HIS A 859 12.33 30.91 42.79
C HIS A 859 11.12 31.08 41.84
N ARG A 860 10.74 30.02 41.11
CA ARG A 860 9.49 29.94 40.32
C ARG A 860 8.29 29.54 41.17
N PHE A 861 8.02 30.32 42.21
CA PHE A 861 7.03 29.95 43.23
C PHE A 861 5.61 29.78 42.70
N ILE A 862 5.20 30.58 41.72
CA ILE A 862 3.89 30.47 41.07
C ILE A 862 3.74 29.11 40.37
N ASP A 863 4.79 28.65 39.67
CA ASP A 863 4.76 27.37 38.97
C ASP A 863 4.75 26.19 39.96
N ALA A 864 5.47 26.31 41.09
CA ALA A 864 5.39 25.33 42.17
C ALA A 864 3.97 25.14 42.73
N LEU A 865 3.19 26.22 42.86
CA LEU A 865 1.77 26.15 43.29
C LEU A 865 0.90 25.44 42.24
N ARG A 866 1.11 25.72 40.96
CA ARG A 866 0.39 25.09 39.85
C ARG A 866 0.69 23.59 39.79
N HIS A 867 1.97 23.20 39.77
CA HIS A 867 2.39 21.80 39.79
C HIS A 867 1.86 21.05 41.03
N ALA A 868 1.80 21.69 42.19
CA ALA A 868 1.19 21.10 43.39
C ALA A 868 -0.33 20.89 43.25
N ASN A 869 -1.03 21.82 42.62
CA ASN A 869 -2.45 21.69 42.32
C ASN A 869 -2.74 20.58 41.32
N GLU A 870 -1.99 20.54 40.23
CA GLU A 870 -2.04 19.49 39.21
C GLU A 870 -1.76 18.11 39.82
N THR A 871 -0.72 18.00 40.65
CA THR A 871 -0.42 16.78 41.39
C THR A 871 -1.63 16.31 42.21
N ALA A 872 -2.27 17.22 42.94
CA ALA A 872 -3.43 16.91 43.77
C ALA A 872 -4.63 16.45 42.93
N LEU A 873 -4.87 17.08 41.77
CA LEU A 873 -5.90 16.65 40.81
C LEU A 873 -5.62 15.23 40.29
N GLY A 874 -4.38 14.92 39.95
CA GLY A 874 -3.99 13.59 39.50
C GLY A 874 -4.10 12.51 40.56
N MET A 875 -3.73 12.82 41.81
CA MET A 875 -3.88 11.90 42.96
C MET A 875 -5.35 11.61 43.32
N LEU A 876 -6.29 12.44 42.87
CA LEU A 876 -7.74 12.25 43.09
C LEU A 876 -8.40 11.38 42.02
N CYS A 877 -7.72 11.11 40.91
CA CYS A 877 -8.26 10.33 39.80
C CYS A 877 -8.12 8.83 40.03
N ASP A 878 -9.13 8.06 39.65
CA ASP A 878 -9.06 6.60 39.65
C ASP A 878 -8.26 6.12 38.41
N LEU A 879 -7.40 5.12 38.61
CA LEU A 879 -6.65 4.47 37.52
C LEU A 879 -7.63 3.93 36.44
N PRO A 880 -7.39 4.18 35.14
CA PRO A 880 -8.27 3.79 34.06
C PRO A 880 -7.84 2.39 33.60
N VAL A 881 -7.93 1.41 34.49
CA VAL A 881 -7.60 0.01 34.18
C VAL A 881 -8.89 -0.79 34.28
N GLU A 882 -9.37 -1.30 33.14
CA GLU A 882 -10.32 -2.41 33.12
C GLU A 882 -9.59 -3.64 33.69
N LEU A 883 -9.79 -3.89 34.98
CA LEU A 883 -9.28 -5.07 35.67
C LEU A 883 -10.25 -6.24 35.47
N SER A 884 -9.73 -7.47 35.40
CA SER A 884 -10.55 -8.69 35.40
C SER A 884 -11.42 -8.78 36.66
N GLU A 885 -12.57 -9.44 36.58
CA GLU A 885 -13.53 -9.57 37.69
C GLU A 885 -12.90 -10.18 38.97
N GLU A 886 -11.98 -11.13 38.84
CA GLU A 886 -11.22 -11.71 39.97
C GLU A 886 -10.33 -10.68 40.68
N ARG A 887 -9.64 -9.81 39.94
CA ARG A 887 -8.80 -8.75 40.53
C ARG A 887 -9.61 -7.58 41.07
N GLN A 888 -10.77 -7.29 40.48
CA GLN A 888 -11.71 -6.32 41.06
C GLN A 888 -12.18 -6.76 42.45
N ALA A 889 -12.35 -8.07 42.68
CA ALA A 889 -12.69 -8.63 43.98
C ALA A 889 -11.54 -8.53 45.01
N GLU A 890 -10.29 -8.76 44.62
CA GLU A 890 -9.12 -8.57 45.50
C GLU A 890 -8.85 -7.09 45.84
N LEU A 891 -9.04 -6.17 44.88
CA LEU A 891 -8.89 -4.72 45.09
C LEU A 891 -10.07 -4.11 45.85
N ALA A 892 -11.24 -4.76 45.91
CA ALA A 892 -12.36 -4.32 46.75
C ALA A 892 -11.98 -4.27 48.24
N THR A 893 -11.06 -5.13 48.69
CA THR A 893 -10.44 -5.08 50.03
C THR A 893 -9.47 -3.90 50.21
N ALA A 894 -8.78 -3.47 49.15
CA ALA A 894 -7.91 -2.28 49.14
C ALA A 894 -8.67 -0.94 49.04
N ASN A 895 -9.92 -0.97 48.54
CA ASN A 895 -10.79 0.22 48.46
C ASN A 895 -11.10 0.86 49.82
N THR A 896 -10.97 0.10 50.91
CA THR A 896 -11.02 0.60 52.29
C THR A 896 -9.86 1.55 52.63
N ARG A 897 -8.65 1.32 52.06
CA ARG A 897 -7.47 2.22 52.18
C ARG A 897 -7.58 3.46 51.29
N ARG A 898 -8.19 3.35 50.10
CA ARG A 898 -8.42 4.51 49.20
C ARG A 898 -9.38 5.54 49.79
N LYS A 899 -10.42 5.11 50.52
CA LYS A 899 -11.33 6.04 51.23
C LYS A 899 -10.63 6.87 52.31
N THR A 900 -9.58 6.33 52.95
CA THR A 900 -8.74 7.06 53.92
C THR A 900 -7.64 7.94 53.29
N GLN A 901 -7.30 7.74 52.01
CA GLN A 901 -6.28 8.52 51.28
C GLN A 901 -6.80 9.81 50.65
N LYS A 902 -8.10 9.93 50.33
CA LYS A 902 -8.68 11.12 49.67
C LYS A 902 -8.42 12.46 50.40
N PRO A 903 -8.49 12.55 51.75
CA PRO A 903 -8.12 13.77 52.47
C PRO A 903 -6.64 14.13 52.29
N PHE A 904 -5.75 13.13 52.29
CA PHE A 904 -4.32 13.30 52.10
C PHE A 904 -3.99 13.82 50.69
N SER A 905 -4.66 13.32 49.64
CA SER A 905 -4.48 13.79 48.26
C SER A 905 -4.88 15.26 48.06
N ARG A 906 -5.97 15.74 48.71
CA ARG A 906 -6.37 17.15 48.64
C ARG A 906 -5.34 18.08 49.29
N LEU A 907 -4.73 17.62 50.38
CA LEU A 907 -3.73 18.36 51.13
C LEU A 907 -2.41 18.54 50.38
N ALA A 908 -2.15 17.78 49.31
CA ALA A 908 -0.94 17.91 48.49
C ALA A 908 -0.74 19.35 47.95
N ARG A 909 -1.83 20.09 47.70
CA ARG A 909 -1.82 21.51 47.30
C ARG A 909 -1.01 22.40 48.24
N LEU A 910 -1.21 22.21 49.55
CA LEU A 910 -0.54 23.01 50.57
C LEU A 910 0.84 22.42 50.92
N HIS A 911 0.95 21.10 51.01
CA HIS A 911 2.20 20.43 51.39
C HIS A 911 3.29 20.53 50.32
N LEU A 912 2.93 20.38 49.05
CA LEU A 912 3.88 20.43 47.94
C LEU A 912 4.00 21.85 47.37
N GLY A 913 2.96 22.68 47.50
CA GLY A 913 2.96 24.07 47.02
C GLY A 913 3.39 25.06 48.10
N LEU A 914 2.43 25.53 48.91
CA LEU A 914 2.65 26.64 49.85
C LEU A 914 3.74 26.38 50.89
N PHE A 915 3.86 25.16 51.43
CA PHE A 915 4.84 24.86 52.49
C PHE A 915 6.29 25.08 52.05
N PRO A 916 6.81 24.39 51.01
CA PRO A 916 8.19 24.57 50.58
C PRO A 916 8.43 25.98 50.04
N VAL A 917 7.45 26.61 49.40
CA VAL A 917 7.54 27.99 48.91
C VAL A 917 7.70 28.99 50.06
N LEU A 918 6.82 28.95 51.07
CA LEU A 918 6.93 29.83 52.24
C LEU A 918 8.27 29.61 52.95
N LEU A 919 8.70 28.36 53.05
CA LEU A 919 9.97 28.03 53.68
C LEU A 919 11.16 28.60 52.93
N GLU A 920 11.17 28.55 51.60
CA GLU A 920 12.22 29.18 50.81
C GLU A 920 12.18 30.72 50.92
N MET A 921 10.99 31.32 50.91
CA MET A 921 10.80 32.78 51.12
C MET A 921 11.30 33.27 52.48
N SER A 922 11.28 32.41 53.51
CA SER A 922 11.78 32.76 54.85
C SER A 922 13.25 33.18 54.87
N ILE A 923 14.05 32.72 53.89
CA ILE A 923 15.46 33.10 53.74
C ILE A 923 15.58 34.61 53.46
N GLY A 924 14.68 35.17 52.64
CA GLY A 924 14.64 36.59 52.30
C GLY A 924 13.93 37.46 53.33
N ALA A 925 13.18 36.88 54.27
CA ALA A 925 12.34 37.64 55.20
C ALA A 925 13.13 38.62 56.09
N GLU A 926 14.36 38.26 56.47
CA GLU A 926 15.26 39.13 57.27
C GLU A 926 16.09 40.07 56.40
N GLN A 927 16.31 39.74 55.12
CA GLN A 927 17.24 40.46 54.22
C GLN A 927 16.52 41.44 53.28
N THR A 928 15.41 41.01 52.67
CA THR A 928 14.64 41.73 51.66
C THR A 928 13.11 41.62 51.89
N PRO A 929 12.58 42.08 53.04
CA PRO A 929 11.18 41.89 53.42
C PRO A 929 10.16 42.50 52.45
N ALA A 930 10.54 43.57 51.72
CA ALA A 930 9.67 44.17 50.71
C ALA A 930 9.50 43.29 49.46
N GLU A 931 10.54 42.55 49.08
CA GLU A 931 10.51 41.61 47.95
C GLU A 931 9.68 40.39 48.33
N VAL A 932 9.92 39.81 49.51
CA VAL A 932 9.13 38.69 50.05
C VAL A 932 7.65 39.05 50.14
N ARG A 933 7.31 40.28 50.57
CA ARG A 933 5.91 40.73 50.59
C ARG A 933 5.27 40.71 49.21
N LYS A 934 5.98 41.20 48.19
CA LYS A 934 5.49 41.22 46.80
C LYS A 934 5.31 39.80 46.25
N GLU A 935 6.19 38.87 46.61
CA GLU A 935 6.05 37.47 46.22
C GLU A 935 4.84 36.81 46.91
N ILE A 936 4.57 37.12 48.18
CA ILE A 936 3.37 36.64 48.89
C ILE A 936 2.08 37.22 48.27
N GLU A 937 2.08 38.48 47.85
CA GLU A 937 0.96 39.07 47.09
C GLU A 937 0.72 38.30 45.77
N ALA A 938 1.78 37.98 45.02
CA ALA A 938 1.67 37.19 43.81
C ALA A 938 1.17 35.75 44.06
N LEU A 939 1.58 35.13 45.18
CA LEU A 939 1.05 33.82 45.60
C LEU A 939 -0.43 33.89 45.94
N GLN A 940 -0.87 34.97 46.60
CA GLN A 940 -2.28 35.17 46.94
C GLN A 940 -3.13 35.29 45.66
N ASP A 941 -2.66 36.06 44.68
CA ASP A 941 -3.33 36.20 43.38
C ASP A 941 -3.46 34.86 42.65
N GLU A 942 -2.41 34.03 42.66
CA GLU A 942 -2.47 32.72 42.01
C GLU A 942 -3.33 31.72 42.81
N ALA A 943 -3.21 31.69 44.14
CA ALA A 943 -4.04 30.84 44.99
C ALA A 943 -5.53 31.16 44.87
N GLU A 944 -5.91 32.43 44.63
CA GLU A 944 -7.30 32.82 44.37
C GLU A 944 -7.80 32.26 43.03
N LYS A 945 -6.94 32.21 41.99
CA LYS A 945 -7.29 31.55 40.72
C LYS A 945 -7.48 30.05 40.90
N LEU A 946 -6.59 29.40 41.63
CA LEU A 946 -6.65 27.95 41.90
C LEU A 946 -7.78 27.57 42.86
N ARG A 947 -8.41 28.55 43.52
CA ARG A 947 -9.52 28.34 44.47
C ARG A 947 -10.71 27.64 43.83
N GLU A 948 -10.94 27.81 42.52
CA GLU A 948 -12.01 27.10 41.81
C GLU A 948 -11.87 25.57 41.89
N ASP A 949 -10.63 25.05 41.92
CA ASP A 949 -10.36 23.61 41.96
C ASP A 949 -10.59 22.96 43.34
N ASP A 950 -10.37 23.72 44.42
CA ASP A 950 -10.64 23.27 45.79
C ASP A 950 -10.87 24.48 46.74
N PRO A 951 -12.12 24.98 46.85
CA PRO A 951 -12.41 26.21 47.60
C PRO A 951 -12.09 26.14 49.08
N GLU A 952 -12.15 24.95 49.68
CA GLU A 952 -11.91 24.73 51.11
C GLU A 952 -10.41 24.79 51.42
N ILE A 953 -9.60 24.02 50.66
CA ILE A 953 -8.16 23.93 50.90
C ILE A 953 -7.45 25.22 50.53
N TRP A 954 -7.76 25.79 49.36
CA TRP A 954 -7.19 27.08 48.97
C TRP A 954 -7.71 28.22 49.85
N GLY A 955 -8.95 28.14 50.36
CA GLY A 955 -9.47 29.08 51.35
C GLY A 955 -8.61 29.14 52.62
N ILE A 956 -8.18 27.98 53.14
CA ILE A 956 -7.25 27.93 54.27
C ILE A 956 -5.89 28.57 53.90
N GLY A 957 -5.39 28.30 52.69
CA GLY A 957 -4.17 28.92 52.16
C GLY A 957 -4.24 30.45 52.14
N LEU A 958 -5.28 30.97 51.50
CA LEU A 958 -5.55 32.40 51.32
C LEU A 958 -5.72 33.12 52.66
N ASP A 959 -6.45 32.51 53.61
CA ASP A 959 -6.61 33.05 54.97
C ASP A 959 -5.24 33.31 55.62
N VAL A 960 -4.32 32.34 55.53
CA VAL A 960 -2.99 32.45 56.15
C VAL A 960 -2.09 33.43 55.40
N LEU A 961 -2.10 33.44 54.06
CA LEU A 961 -1.36 34.44 53.28
C LEU A 961 -1.80 35.87 53.62
N ALA A 962 -3.10 36.09 53.78
CA ALA A 962 -3.65 37.37 54.21
C ALA A 962 -3.22 37.73 55.65
N GLU A 963 -3.25 36.76 56.58
CA GLU A 963 -2.76 36.97 57.95
C GLU A 963 -1.26 37.35 57.99
N ILE A 964 -0.43 36.84 57.07
CA ILE A 964 0.98 37.22 56.91
C ILE A 964 1.09 38.66 56.39
N LEU A 965 0.42 38.98 55.28
CA LEU A 965 0.49 40.32 54.64
C LEU A 965 -0.05 41.44 55.54
N GLU A 966 -1.07 41.15 56.33
CA GLU A 966 -1.67 42.09 57.28
C GLU A 966 -0.93 42.14 58.63
N GLY A 967 0.09 41.30 58.82
CA GLY A 967 0.87 41.23 60.05
C GLY A 967 0.03 40.81 61.27
N ARG A 968 -0.99 39.97 61.06
CA ARG A 968 -1.90 39.46 62.11
C ARG A 968 -1.45 38.15 62.74
N LEU A 969 -0.49 37.44 62.13
CA LEU A 969 0.09 36.21 62.67
C LEU A 969 0.81 36.48 64.00
N ARG A 970 0.53 35.69 65.05
CA ARG A 970 1.13 35.82 66.39
C ARG A 970 1.51 34.45 66.97
N TRP A 971 2.64 34.38 67.68
CA TRP A 971 3.12 33.16 68.36
C TRP A 971 2.09 32.51 69.29
N GLN A 972 1.25 33.30 69.95
CA GLN A 972 0.21 32.82 70.88
C GLN A 972 -0.87 31.97 70.19
N GLN A 973 -1.08 32.15 68.88
CA GLN A 973 -2.06 31.38 68.10
C GLN A 973 -1.62 29.93 67.87
N ILE A 974 -0.36 29.60 68.20
CA ILE A 974 0.24 28.26 68.05
C ILE A 974 0.65 27.70 69.43
N GLN A 975 0.60 28.51 70.50
CA GLN A 975 0.90 28.06 71.86
C GLN A 975 -0.30 27.34 72.48
N GLY A 976 -0.15 26.04 72.77
CA GLY A 976 -1.11 25.25 73.55
C GLY A 976 -1.82 24.12 72.80
N ALA A 977 -1.73 24.09 71.47
CA ALA A 977 -2.14 22.96 70.64
C ALA A 977 -0.94 22.54 69.78
N PRO A 978 -0.31 21.37 70.03
CA PRO A 978 0.77 20.92 69.14
C PRO A 978 0.21 20.87 67.71
N PRO A 979 0.97 21.30 66.68
CA PRO A 979 0.51 21.29 65.29
C PRO A 979 0.06 19.90 64.83
N VAL A 980 0.48 18.87 65.57
CA VAL A 980 0.22 17.45 65.37
C VAL A 980 -0.31 16.88 66.69
N GLY A 981 -1.53 16.33 66.69
CA GLY A 981 -2.09 15.65 67.86
C GLY A 981 -1.36 14.35 68.19
N LYS A 982 -1.64 13.76 69.38
CA LYS A 982 -1.08 12.45 69.79
C LYS A 982 -1.44 11.31 68.83
N ASP A 983 -2.51 11.48 68.06
CA ASP A 983 -3.02 10.51 67.08
C ASP A 983 -2.38 10.71 65.69
N GLY A 984 -1.41 11.63 65.55
CA GLY A 984 -0.70 11.91 64.31
C GLY A 984 -1.44 12.79 63.30
N GLN A 985 -2.67 13.22 63.61
CA GLN A 985 -3.42 14.16 62.76
C GLN A 985 -3.03 15.61 63.06
N ALA A 986 -2.70 16.36 62.01
CA ALA A 986 -2.37 17.78 62.09
C ALA A 986 -3.56 18.65 61.69
N ASP A 987 -3.81 19.74 62.42
CA ASP A 987 -4.69 20.80 61.94
C ASP A 987 -3.90 21.59 60.88
N ILE A 988 -4.28 21.40 59.61
CA ILE A 988 -3.55 21.99 58.48
C ILE A 988 -3.48 23.52 58.56
N ARG A 989 -4.47 24.18 59.17
CA ARG A 989 -4.47 25.64 59.35
C ARG A 989 -3.43 26.04 60.39
N VAL A 990 -3.33 25.30 61.49
CA VAL A 990 -2.29 25.53 62.53
C VAL A 990 -0.91 25.25 61.97
N LEU A 991 -0.76 24.20 61.16
CA LEU A 991 0.50 23.86 60.52
C LEU A 991 0.93 24.92 59.49
N LEU A 992 0.03 25.37 58.63
CA LEU A 992 0.33 26.44 57.66
C LEU A 992 0.65 27.77 58.35
N ARG A 993 -0.05 28.12 59.45
CA ARG A 993 0.32 29.28 60.29
C ARG A 993 1.70 29.13 60.92
N ALA A 994 2.11 27.93 61.31
CA ALA A 994 3.46 27.69 61.82
C ALA A 994 4.51 28.00 60.75
N PHE A 995 4.30 27.55 59.51
CA PHE A 995 5.16 27.90 58.38
C PHE A 995 5.11 29.40 58.06
N GLY A 996 3.93 30.03 58.13
CA GLY A 996 3.78 31.48 57.97
C GLY A 996 4.59 32.29 58.99
N LEU A 997 4.71 31.81 60.24
CA LEU A 997 5.56 32.45 61.25
C LEU A 997 7.06 32.33 60.93
N TRP A 998 7.48 31.39 60.08
CA TRP A 998 8.88 31.27 59.67
C TRP A 998 9.26 32.35 58.65
N VAL A 999 8.28 32.84 57.88
CA VAL A 999 8.46 33.94 56.89
C VAL A 999 8.35 35.32 57.52
N ILE A 1000 8.01 35.40 58.81
CA ILE A 1000 8.01 36.65 59.57
C ILE A 1000 9.29 36.66 60.40
N ALA A 1001 10.04 37.76 60.37
CA ALA A 1001 11.26 37.92 61.16
C ALA A 1001 10.97 37.59 62.64
N ALA A 1002 11.56 36.50 63.14
CA ALA A 1002 11.28 35.98 64.46
C ALA A 1002 12.19 36.64 65.51
N ASP A 1003 11.59 37.39 66.44
CA ASP A 1003 12.29 38.06 67.55
C ASP A 1003 13.10 37.12 68.46
N SER A 1004 12.89 35.79 68.39
CA SER A 1004 13.58 34.79 69.23
C SER A 1004 13.89 33.52 68.45
N ALA A 1005 15.19 33.18 68.36
CA ALA A 1005 15.67 31.94 67.76
C ALA A 1005 15.16 30.69 68.52
N GLU A 1006 15.11 30.74 69.84
CA GLU A 1006 14.58 29.64 70.68
C GLU A 1006 13.12 29.32 70.35
N ARG A 1007 12.25 30.35 70.26
CA ARG A 1007 10.83 30.15 69.95
C ARG A 1007 10.62 29.57 68.55
N LEU A 1008 11.38 30.04 67.57
CA LEU A 1008 11.35 29.51 66.20
C LEU A 1008 11.75 28.03 66.17
N LEU A 1009 12.83 27.68 66.87
CA LEU A 1009 13.31 26.29 66.97
C LEU A 1009 12.26 25.37 67.60
N VAL A 1010 11.63 25.78 68.71
CA VAL A 1010 10.61 24.96 69.39
C VAL A 1010 9.40 24.71 68.48
N VAL A 1011 8.94 25.72 67.75
CA VAL A 1011 7.82 25.56 66.80
C VAL A 1011 8.21 24.64 65.63
N GLN A 1012 9.41 24.80 65.06
CA GLN A 1012 9.92 23.92 64.01
C GLN A 1012 10.05 22.48 64.50
N ALA A 1013 10.65 22.27 65.67
CA ALA A 1013 10.77 20.96 66.31
C ALA A 1013 9.42 20.27 66.49
N SER A 1014 8.37 21.02 66.86
CA SER A 1014 7.01 20.48 67.01
C SER A 1014 6.37 20.01 65.69
N CYS A 1015 6.84 20.52 64.54
CA CYS A 1015 6.36 20.12 63.22
C CYS A 1015 7.12 18.90 62.65
N ILE A 1016 8.33 18.62 63.12
CA ILE A 1016 9.22 17.57 62.57
C ILE A 1016 8.58 16.18 62.49
N PRO A 1017 7.87 15.66 63.51
CA PRO A 1017 7.27 14.33 63.43
C PRO A 1017 6.33 14.19 62.23
N TYR A 1018 5.50 15.22 61.98
CA TYR A 1018 4.58 15.22 60.85
C TYR A 1018 5.31 15.33 59.51
N LEU A 1019 6.28 16.24 59.40
CA LEU A 1019 7.07 16.39 58.17
C LEU A 1019 7.81 15.10 57.82
N SER A 1020 8.36 14.41 58.82
CA SER A 1020 9.03 13.13 58.63
C SER A 1020 8.08 12.03 58.16
N VAL A 1021 6.86 11.96 58.69
CA VAL A 1021 5.84 11.00 58.22
C VAL A 1021 5.39 11.30 56.80
N TYR A 1022 5.11 12.57 56.48
CA TYR A 1022 4.56 12.96 55.19
C TYR A 1022 5.59 12.90 54.06
N PHE A 1023 6.76 13.54 54.24
CA PHE A 1023 7.72 13.75 53.16
C PHE A 1023 8.70 12.60 52.94
N SER A 1024 8.85 11.68 53.91
CA SER A 1024 9.81 10.56 53.80
C SER A 1024 9.59 9.65 52.59
N GLN A 1025 8.43 9.72 51.94
CA GLN A 1025 8.06 8.94 50.76
C GLN A 1025 7.84 9.78 49.49
N MET A 1026 8.12 11.10 49.52
CA MET A 1026 7.74 12.05 48.47
C MET A 1026 8.92 12.51 47.57
N GLY A 1027 9.87 11.61 47.27
CA GLY A 1027 10.98 11.95 46.37
C GLY A 1027 11.98 12.96 46.96
N GLN A 1028 12.50 13.91 46.16
CA GLN A 1028 13.47 14.91 46.64
C GLN A 1028 12.86 16.06 47.41
N ILE A 1029 11.54 16.25 47.36
CA ILE A 1029 10.92 17.41 48.02
C ILE A 1029 11.27 17.47 49.52
N GLY A 1030 11.42 16.31 50.17
CA GLY A 1030 11.86 16.23 51.56
C GLY A 1030 13.29 16.73 51.78
N THR A 1031 14.20 16.42 50.84
CA THR A 1031 15.56 16.97 50.84
C THR A 1031 15.55 18.48 50.56
N THR A 1032 14.75 18.95 49.61
CA THR A 1032 14.56 20.38 49.32
C THR A 1032 14.11 21.12 50.58
N ILE A 1033 13.08 20.61 51.27
CA ILE A 1033 12.59 21.18 52.54
C ILE A 1033 13.71 21.21 53.59
N ALA A 1034 14.49 20.13 53.75
CA ALA A 1034 15.60 20.10 54.70
C ALA A 1034 16.66 21.16 54.37
N ILE A 1035 17.02 21.30 53.08
CA ILE A 1035 17.98 22.29 52.59
C ILE A 1035 17.47 23.71 52.82
N SER A 1036 16.20 23.99 52.50
CA SER A 1036 15.60 25.31 52.72
C SER A 1036 15.57 25.68 54.20
N ILE A 1037 15.27 24.73 55.11
CA ILE A 1037 15.34 24.98 56.56
C ILE A 1037 16.79 25.29 56.98
N ALA A 1038 17.77 24.52 56.51
CA ALA A 1038 19.18 24.77 56.81
C ALA A 1038 19.66 26.13 56.29
N ARG A 1039 19.23 26.53 55.08
CA ARG A 1039 19.56 27.84 54.49
C ARG A 1039 18.95 28.99 55.27
N MET A 1040 17.69 28.86 55.70
CA MET A 1040 17.04 29.85 56.57
C MET A 1040 17.83 30.01 57.89
N TRP A 1041 18.19 28.91 58.54
CA TRP A 1041 19.01 28.96 59.75
C TRP A 1041 20.41 29.51 59.52
N ALA A 1042 21.04 29.18 58.39
CA ALA A 1042 22.34 29.74 58.02
C ALA A 1042 22.25 31.27 57.90
N ALA A 1043 21.25 31.78 57.18
CA ALA A 1043 21.00 33.23 57.06
C ALA A 1043 20.78 33.89 58.43
N LYS A 1044 20.01 33.26 59.33
CA LYS A 1044 19.75 33.77 60.69
C LYS A 1044 20.99 33.76 61.59
N ILE A 1045 21.81 32.71 61.49
CA ILE A 1045 23.08 32.59 62.22
C ILE A 1045 24.07 33.65 61.71
N GLU A 1046 24.13 33.88 60.41
CA GLU A 1046 24.97 34.92 59.80
C GLU A 1046 24.52 36.33 60.22
N HIS A 1047 23.21 36.57 60.31
CA HIS A 1047 22.66 37.86 60.72
C HIS A 1047 22.86 38.16 62.21
N SER A 1048 22.81 37.14 63.07
CA SER A 1048 22.91 37.31 64.53
C SER A 1048 23.76 36.22 65.22
N PRO A 1049 25.07 36.13 64.92
CA PRO A 1049 25.93 35.03 65.34
C PRO A 1049 26.11 34.92 66.86
N TYR A 1050 25.92 36.02 67.61
CA TYR A 1050 26.10 36.09 69.06
C TYR A 1050 25.09 35.25 69.86
N HIS A 1051 23.97 34.85 69.25
CA HIS A 1051 22.98 33.98 69.87
C HIS A 1051 23.29 32.48 69.72
N PHE A 1052 24.38 32.13 69.03
CA PHE A 1052 24.72 30.76 68.66
C PHE A 1052 26.13 30.39 69.11
N ARG A 1053 26.29 29.17 69.63
CA ARG A 1053 27.59 28.60 69.98
C ARG A 1053 28.24 28.04 68.73
N ARG A 1054 29.45 28.51 68.40
CA ARG A 1054 30.23 28.07 67.23
C ARG A 1054 29.43 28.19 65.92
N PRO A 1055 29.04 29.42 65.52
CA PRO A 1055 28.14 29.66 64.40
C PRO A 1055 28.61 29.01 63.09
N SER A 1056 29.90 29.14 62.73
CA SER A 1056 30.44 28.55 61.48
C SER A 1056 30.42 27.02 61.47
N GLU A 1057 30.73 26.35 62.60
CA GLU A 1057 30.62 24.89 62.73
C GLU A 1057 29.16 24.44 62.66
N THR A 1058 28.25 25.19 63.30
CA THR A 1058 26.81 24.93 63.29
C THR A 1058 26.28 24.97 61.86
N VAL A 1059 26.62 26.01 61.08
CA VAL A 1059 26.18 26.15 59.67
C VAL A 1059 26.66 24.97 58.81
N ALA A 1060 27.94 24.59 58.92
CA ALA A 1060 28.48 23.47 58.16
C ALA A 1060 27.78 22.14 58.52
N GLN A 1061 27.50 21.90 59.80
CA GLN A 1061 26.82 20.69 60.27
C GLN A 1061 25.36 20.62 59.79
N ILE A 1062 24.60 21.72 59.91
CA ILE A 1062 23.19 21.71 59.48
C ILE A 1062 23.05 21.56 57.97
N GLN A 1063 23.96 22.16 57.18
CA GLN A 1063 23.97 22.01 55.72
C GLN A 1063 24.29 20.56 55.30
N SER A 1064 25.27 19.93 55.95
CA SER A 1064 25.59 18.52 55.72
C SER A 1064 24.41 17.59 56.08
N LEU A 1065 23.81 17.77 57.26
CA LEU A 1065 22.66 16.96 57.68
C LEU A 1065 21.44 17.17 56.78
N ALA A 1066 21.23 18.40 56.28
CA ALA A 1066 20.15 18.71 55.35
C ALA A 1066 20.32 18.00 54.00
N SER A 1067 21.55 17.89 53.48
CA SER A 1067 21.82 17.14 52.25
C SER A 1067 21.47 15.65 52.34
N GLU A 1068 21.50 15.10 53.56
CA GLU A 1068 21.07 13.72 53.88
C GLU A 1068 19.60 13.64 54.36
N ALA A 1069 18.86 14.75 54.31
CA ALA A 1069 17.50 14.90 54.82
C ALA A 1069 17.32 14.50 56.31
N ARG A 1070 18.38 14.62 57.13
CA ARG A 1070 18.42 14.26 58.57
C ARG A 1070 17.92 15.40 59.45
N ILE A 1071 16.65 15.75 59.26
CA ILE A 1071 16.06 16.95 59.85
C ILE A 1071 16.04 16.94 61.38
N GLY A 1072 15.82 15.78 62.01
CA GLY A 1072 15.72 15.73 63.47
C GLY A 1072 17.08 15.96 64.14
N GLU A 1073 18.16 15.40 63.59
CA GLU A 1073 19.52 15.67 64.06
C GLU A 1073 19.93 17.12 63.80
N MET A 1074 19.48 17.70 62.69
CA MET A 1074 19.68 19.12 62.40
C MET A 1074 19.04 20.01 63.49
N MET A 1075 17.83 19.68 63.95
CA MET A 1075 17.19 20.41 65.06
C MET A 1075 17.97 20.27 66.37
N LEU A 1076 18.57 19.11 66.64
CA LEU A 1076 19.41 18.90 67.84
C LEU A 1076 20.69 19.75 67.80
N VAL A 1077 21.34 19.83 66.64
CA VAL A 1077 22.51 20.71 66.44
C VAL A 1077 22.15 22.18 66.69
N LEU A 1078 20.99 22.63 66.20
CA LEU A 1078 20.48 23.98 66.45
C LEU A 1078 20.12 24.22 67.92
N ALA A 1079 19.51 23.24 68.60
CA ALA A 1079 19.20 23.30 70.03
C ALA A 1079 20.46 23.48 70.88
N ASP A 1080 21.50 22.70 70.60
CA ASP A 1080 22.78 22.76 71.30
C ASP A 1080 23.52 24.08 71.05
N SER A 1081 23.38 24.63 69.83
CA SER A 1081 23.96 25.91 69.45
C SER A 1081 23.28 27.10 70.17
N ILE A 1082 21.95 27.10 70.26
CA ILE A 1082 21.16 28.17 70.92
C ILE A 1082 21.14 28.00 72.45
N GLY A 1083 21.40 26.80 72.97
CA GLY A 1083 21.39 26.49 74.39
C GLY A 1083 20.02 26.06 74.94
N VAL A 1084 19.15 25.50 74.09
CA VAL A 1084 17.84 24.96 74.47
C VAL A 1084 18.02 23.54 75.04
N GLY A 1085 17.58 23.32 76.28
CA GLY A 1085 17.70 22.01 76.94
C GLY A 1085 16.76 20.96 76.36
N THR A 1086 17.30 19.81 75.97
CA THR A 1086 16.54 18.62 75.52
C THR A 1086 16.85 17.43 76.41
N ASP A 1087 15.82 16.72 76.90
CA ASP A 1087 16.00 15.47 77.64
C ASP A 1087 16.52 14.31 76.75
N GLY A 1088 16.98 13.23 77.40
CA GLY A 1088 17.59 12.10 76.71
C GLY A 1088 16.63 11.31 75.81
N GLU A 1089 15.35 11.22 76.18
CA GLU A 1089 14.33 10.50 75.41
C GLU A 1089 13.97 11.25 74.13
N THR A 1090 13.78 12.57 74.22
CA THR A 1090 13.52 13.45 73.08
C THR A 1090 14.70 13.43 72.10
N ARG A 1091 15.94 13.41 72.61
CA ARG A 1091 17.14 13.33 71.76
C ARG A 1091 17.20 12.05 70.93
N GLU A 1092 16.92 10.90 71.53
CA GLU A 1092 16.90 9.63 70.78
C GLU A 1092 15.75 9.59 69.77
N GLN A 1093 14.58 10.09 70.13
CA GLN A 1093 13.45 10.18 69.22
C GLN A 1093 13.77 11.03 67.98
N PHE A 1094 14.43 12.19 68.17
CA PHE A 1094 14.74 13.10 67.07
C PHE A 1094 15.78 12.54 66.09
N LYS A 1095 16.69 11.66 66.52
CA LYS A 1095 17.66 11.02 65.60
C LYS A 1095 16.99 10.17 64.50
N HIS A 1096 15.76 9.71 64.74
CA HIS A 1096 15.02 8.89 63.78
C HIS A 1096 14.24 9.70 62.74
N TYR A 1097 14.05 11.01 62.95
CA TYR A 1097 13.29 11.83 62.02
C TYR A 1097 14.13 12.24 60.80
N ARG A 1098 13.72 11.73 59.65
CA ARG A 1098 14.26 12.07 58.33
C ARG A 1098 13.14 12.49 57.39
N LEU A 1099 13.42 13.44 56.51
CA LEU A 1099 12.49 13.84 55.46
C LEU A 1099 12.62 13.02 54.18
N ARG A 1100 13.63 12.14 54.11
CA ARG A 1100 13.81 11.20 53.01
C ARG A 1100 14.42 9.91 53.54
N LYS A 1101 13.94 8.77 53.04
CA LYS A 1101 14.59 7.48 53.32
C LYS A 1101 15.89 7.37 52.51
N PRO A 1102 16.94 6.76 53.06
CA PRO A 1102 18.11 6.42 52.26
C PRO A 1102 17.69 5.53 51.10
N ILE A 1103 18.23 5.80 49.91
CA ILE A 1103 18.01 4.97 48.72
C ILE A 1103 18.52 3.56 49.08
N ALA A 1104 17.64 2.57 49.07
CA ALA A 1104 18.06 1.18 49.21
C ALA A 1104 18.92 0.84 47.99
N ALA A 1105 20.21 0.57 48.24
CA ALA A 1105 21.17 0.20 47.21
C ALA A 1105 20.74 -1.07 46.47
#